data_AF-A0A8T7MFB4-F1
#
_entry.id   AF-A0A8T7MFB4-F1
#
_cell.length_a   1.000
_cell.length_b   1.000
_cell.length_c   1.000
_cell.angle_alpha   90.00
_cell.angle_beta   90.00
_cell.angle_gamma   90.00
#
_symmetry.space_group_name_H-M   'P 1'
#
loop_
_entity.id
_entity.type
_entity.pdbx_description
1 polymer ?
#
loop_
_entity_poly.entity_id
_entity_poly.type
_entity_poly.pdbx_seq_one_letter_code
_entity_poly.pdbx_strand_id
1 'polypeptide(L)'
;MSQRFEDSPPSKHHRPFEDSPGSPTYSYSAYTMTEAQLQNLEQMSSHVIVCGLRNTGYRIVEQLLLANVGVVIIDNAPDPRFAEIAQHKGVPLLYRDSRSEHSLLAAGIKRASALITVTENDLFNLETTLVAHELAPDIRAVASFFNQQIGERMINSIPNARALSISELTAPTFVTASLPSQILHLFEIGTEQMAVVRDEVGSNSTLQQLYGPITPIVHQSKGQPDQSCPPPNTPLQEGDRVTLVGRVEELVRLEEVQLDQRNVEETRRGLEGIRQRNDTTKKKRKKQQRVFLTPRLLLRDMERPYRRALVATGLILLISTLFFWLTNPERTKGNPITAFYLTLISIGSNAGIDDLPEWYHKLYASGLIVVGTALLAIIYAYVTNYIVSARINQALGQQKATTMKNHVILCGLGAIGYLVLRGLVERGEAVVVLETNEKKRFNNLARNLGVPVLHADMRVPESLDLVNISKARCITILTNDDLANLETALNALQKNSRVRVVLRLFDRGLADRIEQGFNIQIARSTSALVAPYFIAAALNFEVVTSFYVGQTPFFVAKLVIKEGLLNGTTVSKLYTTVGVIVMAHLTHEVSVENQIEGTFTVRQHSPTFHPNPDFVLQTGDTIYFVGPYERITSIYRLNLPNLG
;
A
#
# COMPACT_ATOMS: atom_id res chain seq x y z
N MET A 1 -31.82 -53.10 -39.59
CA MET A 1 -32.65 -53.87 -38.62
C MET A 1 -31.71 -54.65 -37.72
N SER A 2 -32.08 -54.81 -36.43
CA SER A 2 -31.50 -55.71 -35.40
C SER A 2 -30.13 -55.40 -34.76
N GLN A 3 -30.17 -54.55 -33.73
CA GLN A 3 -29.97 -54.85 -32.29
C GLN A 3 -28.80 -55.72 -31.74
N ARG A 4 -28.21 -55.12 -30.68
CA ARG A 4 -27.80 -55.64 -29.34
C ARG A 4 -26.57 -56.55 -29.20
N PHE A 5 -25.58 -56.02 -28.49
CA PHE A 5 -25.00 -56.64 -27.29
C PHE A 5 -24.72 -55.56 -26.23
N GLU A 6 -25.05 -55.90 -24.98
CA GLU A 6 -24.97 -55.10 -23.75
C GLU A 6 -23.61 -55.20 -23.04
N ASP A 7 -23.44 -54.28 -22.08
CA ASP A 7 -22.65 -54.32 -20.83
C ASP A 7 -21.17 -53.90 -20.78
N SER A 8 -20.95 -52.66 -20.30
CA SER A 8 -20.39 -52.37 -18.95
C SER A 8 -20.38 -50.84 -18.66
N PRO A 9 -20.71 -50.36 -17.44
CA PRO A 9 -20.87 -48.93 -17.14
C PRO A 9 -19.57 -48.25 -16.64
N PRO A 10 -19.38 -46.93 -16.85
CA PRO A 10 -18.23 -46.21 -16.32
C PRO A 10 -18.46 -45.66 -14.90
N SER A 11 -17.36 -45.59 -14.16
CA SER A 11 -17.23 -45.19 -12.76
C SER A 11 -17.78 -43.79 -12.44
N LYS A 12 -18.61 -43.72 -11.39
CA LYS A 12 -19.06 -42.50 -10.72
C LYS A 12 -17.98 -41.97 -9.77
N HIS A 13 -17.41 -40.79 -10.02
CA HIS A 13 -16.86 -39.91 -8.97
C HIS A 13 -16.84 -38.43 -9.42
N HIS A 14 -18.01 -37.79 -9.41
CA HIS A 14 -18.11 -36.36 -9.10
C HIS A 14 -19.01 -36.26 -7.86
N ARG A 15 -18.43 -35.87 -6.72
CA ARG A 15 -19.21 -35.33 -5.59
C ARG A 15 -19.04 -33.81 -5.60
N PRO A 16 -20.12 -33.02 -5.53
CA PRO A 16 -20.02 -31.59 -5.26
C PRO A 16 -19.54 -31.40 -3.80
N PHE A 17 -18.76 -30.36 -3.57
CA PHE A 17 -18.29 -29.96 -2.23
C PHE A 17 -19.50 -29.70 -1.31
N GLU A 18 -19.55 -30.38 -0.16
CA GLU A 18 -20.49 -30.10 0.91
C GLU A 18 -20.07 -28.82 1.66
N ASP A 19 -21.03 -27.92 1.84
CA ASP A 19 -20.90 -26.65 2.55
C ASP A 19 -20.55 -26.86 4.04
N SER A 20 -19.58 -26.10 4.54
CA SER A 20 -19.34 -25.97 5.98
C SER A 20 -20.42 -25.08 6.61
N PRO A 21 -21.06 -25.49 7.72
CA PRO A 21 -22.16 -24.71 8.31
C PRO A 21 -21.60 -23.49 9.04
N GLY A 22 -21.79 -22.30 8.47
CA GLY A 22 -21.44 -21.02 9.11
C GLY A 22 -21.08 -19.87 8.16
N SER A 23 -20.88 -20.12 6.87
CA SER A 23 -20.70 -19.07 5.86
C SER A 23 -22.03 -18.70 5.19
N PRO A 24 -22.38 -17.41 5.00
CA PRO A 24 -23.56 -17.03 4.26
C PRO A 24 -23.44 -17.55 2.81
N THR A 25 -24.33 -18.47 2.43
CA THR A 25 -24.46 -19.03 1.09
C THR A 25 -25.01 -17.97 0.14
N TYR A 26 -24.12 -17.18 -0.45
CA TYR A 26 -24.47 -16.42 -1.65
C TYR A 26 -24.58 -17.42 -2.81
N SER A 27 -25.77 -17.54 -3.41
CA SER A 27 -25.98 -18.36 -4.60
C SER A 27 -25.14 -17.83 -5.76
N TYR A 28 -24.09 -18.55 -6.13
CA TYR A 28 -23.21 -18.22 -7.27
C TYR A 28 -23.88 -18.39 -8.65
N SER A 29 -25.14 -18.87 -8.71
CA SER A 29 -25.86 -19.07 -9.98
C SER A 29 -26.39 -17.78 -10.62
N ALA A 30 -26.28 -16.62 -9.95
CA ALA A 30 -26.85 -15.36 -10.40
C ALA A 30 -25.92 -14.51 -11.29
N TYR A 31 -24.71 -14.98 -11.59
CA TYR A 31 -23.68 -14.16 -12.24
C TYR A 31 -23.00 -14.82 -13.44
N THR A 32 -23.75 -15.59 -14.22
CA THR A 32 -23.32 -16.02 -15.56
C THR A 32 -23.31 -14.83 -16.51
N MET A 33 -22.20 -14.61 -17.23
CA MET A 33 -22.13 -13.60 -18.29
C MET A 33 -23.25 -13.84 -19.31
N THR A 34 -23.85 -12.76 -19.82
CA THR A 34 -24.84 -12.87 -20.89
C THR A 34 -24.15 -13.30 -22.20
N GLU A 35 -24.89 -13.95 -23.11
CA GLU A 35 -24.32 -14.33 -24.42
C GLU A 35 -23.76 -13.13 -25.19
N ALA A 36 -24.40 -11.97 -25.06
CA ALA A 36 -23.92 -10.71 -25.63
C ALA A 36 -22.56 -10.28 -25.06
N GLN A 37 -22.32 -10.48 -23.77
CA GLN A 37 -21.02 -10.18 -23.15
C GLN A 37 -19.94 -11.16 -23.58
N LEU A 38 -20.28 -12.44 -23.79
CA LEU A 38 -19.34 -13.45 -24.31
C LEU A 38 -18.94 -13.14 -25.75
N GLN A 39 -19.91 -12.82 -26.62
CA GLN A 39 -19.64 -12.41 -28.01
C GLN A 39 -18.80 -11.12 -28.07
N ASN A 40 -19.11 -10.12 -27.22
CA ASN A 40 -18.32 -8.90 -27.13
C ASN A 40 -16.86 -9.22 -26.73
N LEU A 41 -16.67 -10.02 -25.67
CA LEU A 41 -15.35 -10.44 -25.19
C LEU A 41 -14.53 -11.17 -26.26
N GLU A 42 -15.15 -12.01 -27.10
CA GLU A 42 -14.47 -12.70 -28.21
C GLU A 42 -13.95 -11.73 -29.28
N GLN A 43 -14.64 -10.61 -29.51
CA GLN A 43 -14.27 -9.59 -30.50
C GLN A 43 -13.29 -8.53 -29.97
N MET A 44 -13.16 -8.40 -28.64
CA MET A 44 -12.28 -7.42 -28.02
C MET A 44 -10.80 -7.68 -28.33
N SER A 45 -10.07 -6.64 -28.74
CA SER A 45 -8.62 -6.64 -28.91
C SER A 45 -8.01 -5.37 -28.29
N SER A 46 -6.72 -5.43 -27.95
CA SER A 46 -5.99 -4.35 -27.26
C SER A 46 -6.60 -3.92 -25.92
N HIS A 47 -7.46 -4.74 -25.32
CA HIS A 47 -8.10 -4.48 -24.04
C HIS A 47 -7.13 -4.69 -22.86
N VAL A 48 -7.51 -4.16 -21.70
CA VAL A 48 -6.78 -4.36 -20.44
C VAL A 48 -7.50 -5.39 -19.60
N ILE A 49 -6.78 -6.38 -19.09
CA ILE A 49 -7.32 -7.37 -18.15
C ILE A 49 -7.03 -6.87 -16.73
N VAL A 50 -8.05 -6.80 -15.88
CA VAL A 50 -7.92 -6.41 -14.47
C VAL A 50 -8.27 -7.60 -13.59
N CYS A 51 -7.29 -8.11 -12.83
CA CYS A 51 -7.47 -9.20 -11.88
C CYS A 51 -7.63 -8.65 -10.46
N GLY A 52 -8.79 -8.93 -9.87
CA GLY A 52 -9.21 -8.43 -8.56
C GLY A 52 -10.12 -7.19 -8.66
N LEU A 53 -11.39 -7.35 -8.31
CA LEU A 53 -12.45 -6.33 -8.30
C LEU A 53 -12.83 -5.96 -6.87
N ARG A 54 -11.88 -5.31 -6.19
CA ARG A 54 -12.08 -4.64 -4.90
C ARG A 54 -11.96 -3.12 -5.06
N ASN A 55 -11.76 -2.38 -3.99
CA ASN A 55 -11.69 -0.92 -4.00
C ASN A 55 -10.72 -0.35 -5.05
N THR A 56 -9.49 -0.89 -5.15
CA THR A 56 -8.48 -0.42 -6.12
C THR A 56 -8.80 -0.89 -7.53
N GLY A 57 -9.13 -2.18 -7.70
CA GLY A 57 -9.50 -2.75 -9.00
C GLY A 57 -10.71 -2.06 -9.63
N TYR A 58 -11.76 -1.81 -8.86
CA TYR A 58 -12.93 -1.06 -9.33
C TYR A 58 -12.57 0.35 -9.79
N ARG A 59 -11.72 1.07 -9.03
CA ARG A 59 -11.30 2.42 -9.42
C ARG A 59 -10.46 2.41 -10.70
N ILE A 60 -9.64 1.39 -10.91
CA ILE A 60 -8.89 1.20 -12.16
C ILE A 60 -9.86 0.93 -13.32
N VAL A 61 -10.80 0.00 -13.16
CA VAL A 61 -11.81 -0.33 -14.18
C VAL A 61 -12.61 0.91 -14.56
N GLU A 62 -13.18 1.62 -13.58
CA GLU A 62 -13.98 2.82 -13.81
C GLU A 62 -13.25 3.85 -14.70
N GLN A 63 -11.95 4.00 -14.48
CA GLN A 63 -11.15 5.05 -15.09
C GLN A 63 -10.64 4.63 -16.48
N LEU A 64 -10.37 3.34 -16.68
CA LEU A 64 -10.17 2.78 -18.01
C LEU A 64 -11.44 2.90 -18.87
N LEU A 65 -12.64 2.74 -18.30
CA LEU A 65 -13.89 2.95 -19.03
C LEU A 65 -14.08 4.42 -19.44
N LEU A 66 -13.79 5.36 -18.54
CA LEU A 66 -13.80 6.80 -18.87
C LEU A 66 -12.78 7.14 -19.97
N ALA A 67 -11.71 6.36 -20.09
CA ALA A 67 -10.72 6.46 -21.16
C ALA A 67 -11.20 5.89 -22.51
N ASN A 68 -12.36 5.23 -22.55
CA ASN A 68 -12.79 4.37 -23.65
C ASN A 68 -11.78 3.25 -23.97
N VAL A 69 -11.08 2.75 -22.95
CA VAL A 69 -10.22 1.57 -23.06
C VAL A 69 -11.06 0.33 -22.75
N GLY A 70 -11.00 -0.68 -23.62
CA GLY A 70 -11.69 -1.95 -23.37
C GLY A 70 -11.15 -2.64 -22.12
N VAL A 71 -12.03 -3.15 -21.27
CA VAL A 71 -11.65 -3.80 -20.00
C VAL A 71 -12.31 -5.17 -19.88
N VAL A 72 -11.56 -6.15 -19.39
CA VAL A 72 -12.07 -7.46 -18.96
C VAL A 72 -11.64 -7.70 -17.52
N ILE A 73 -12.56 -8.13 -16.66
CA ILE A 73 -12.30 -8.35 -15.25
C ILE A 73 -12.23 -9.85 -14.96
N ILE A 74 -11.27 -10.28 -14.14
CA ILE A 74 -11.21 -11.63 -13.58
C ILE A 74 -11.16 -11.53 -12.06
N ASP A 75 -12.12 -12.13 -11.37
CA ASP A 75 -12.11 -12.26 -9.91
C ASP A 75 -12.95 -13.47 -9.50
N ASN A 76 -12.46 -14.32 -8.59
CA ASN A 76 -13.22 -15.46 -8.08
C ASN A 76 -14.14 -15.09 -6.92
N ALA A 77 -13.90 -13.97 -6.25
CA ALA A 77 -14.68 -13.44 -5.13
C ALA A 77 -14.68 -11.90 -5.16
N PRO A 78 -15.29 -11.28 -6.21
CA PRO A 78 -15.39 -9.83 -6.30
C PRO A 78 -16.28 -9.25 -5.21
N ASP A 79 -16.10 -7.96 -4.87
CA ASP A 79 -17.08 -7.25 -4.05
C ASP A 79 -18.42 -7.18 -4.82
N PRO A 80 -19.53 -7.70 -4.27
CA PRO A 80 -20.82 -7.76 -4.97
C PRO A 80 -21.29 -6.40 -5.48
N ARG A 81 -21.01 -5.33 -4.73
CA ARG A 81 -21.41 -3.96 -5.09
C ARG A 81 -20.70 -3.51 -6.37
N PHE A 82 -19.40 -3.79 -6.47
CA PHE A 82 -18.60 -3.41 -7.65
C PHE A 82 -18.88 -4.32 -8.83
N ALA A 83 -19.16 -5.60 -8.58
CA ALA A 83 -19.54 -6.56 -9.62
C ALA A 83 -20.85 -6.13 -10.31
N GLU A 84 -21.87 -5.76 -9.54
CA GLU A 84 -23.16 -5.28 -10.06
C GLU A 84 -22.98 -4.01 -10.92
N ILE A 85 -22.22 -3.02 -10.43
CA ILE A 85 -21.96 -1.79 -11.17
C ILE A 85 -21.18 -2.06 -12.46
N ALA A 86 -20.17 -2.95 -12.42
CA ALA A 86 -19.40 -3.32 -13.61
C ALA A 86 -20.27 -4.02 -14.66
N GLN A 87 -21.16 -4.92 -14.24
CA GLN A 87 -22.10 -5.59 -15.13
C GLN A 87 -23.11 -4.62 -15.76
N HIS A 88 -23.66 -3.69 -14.98
CA HIS A 88 -24.57 -2.66 -15.50
C HIS A 88 -23.87 -1.73 -16.51
N LYS A 89 -22.56 -1.51 -16.35
CA LYS A 89 -21.72 -0.79 -17.33
C LYS A 89 -21.32 -1.65 -18.54
N GLY A 90 -21.79 -2.90 -18.63
CA GLY A 90 -21.52 -3.81 -19.75
C GLY A 90 -20.12 -4.40 -19.77
N VAL A 91 -19.36 -4.32 -18.66
CA VAL A 91 -17.99 -4.83 -18.59
C VAL A 91 -17.99 -6.35 -18.42
N PRO A 92 -17.29 -7.11 -19.27
CA PRO A 92 -17.10 -8.55 -19.07
C PRO A 92 -16.44 -8.86 -17.73
N LEU A 93 -17.11 -9.65 -16.89
CA LEU A 93 -16.63 -10.11 -15.59
C LEU A 93 -16.60 -11.65 -15.54
N LEU A 94 -15.39 -12.21 -15.45
CA LEU A 94 -15.15 -13.64 -15.33
C LEU A 94 -14.99 -14.04 -13.86
N TYR A 95 -15.98 -14.78 -13.35
CA TYR A 95 -15.96 -15.37 -11.99
C TYR A 95 -15.02 -16.58 -11.92
N ARG A 96 -13.72 -16.32 -11.99
CA ARG A 96 -12.68 -17.35 -12.11
C ARG A 96 -11.42 -16.96 -11.34
N ASP A 97 -10.62 -17.96 -10.99
CA ASP A 97 -9.30 -17.72 -10.43
C ASP A 97 -8.34 -17.23 -11.52
N SER A 98 -7.81 -16.02 -11.36
CA SER A 98 -6.88 -15.40 -12.30
C SER A 98 -5.54 -16.14 -12.45
N ARG A 99 -5.20 -17.02 -11.52
CA ARG A 99 -3.96 -17.82 -11.55
C ARG A 99 -4.02 -19.00 -12.51
N SER A 100 -5.21 -19.33 -13.01
CA SER A 100 -5.40 -20.42 -13.97
C SER A 100 -5.15 -19.93 -15.40
N GLU A 101 -4.36 -20.68 -16.16
CA GLU A 101 -4.13 -20.45 -17.58
C GLU A 101 -5.45 -20.34 -18.37
N HIS A 102 -6.39 -21.25 -18.08
CA HIS A 102 -7.69 -21.27 -18.75
C HIS A 102 -8.48 -19.97 -18.51
N SER A 103 -8.38 -19.37 -17.31
CA SER A 103 -9.04 -18.10 -17.01
C SER A 103 -8.47 -16.94 -17.82
N LEU A 104 -7.14 -16.87 -17.94
CA LEU A 104 -6.46 -15.83 -18.71
C LEU A 104 -6.68 -15.99 -20.21
N LEU A 105 -6.68 -17.23 -20.71
CA LEU A 105 -7.03 -17.52 -22.10
C LEU A 105 -8.47 -17.13 -22.43
N ALA A 106 -9.42 -17.47 -21.55
CA ALA A 106 -10.81 -17.05 -21.69
C ALA A 106 -10.93 -15.52 -21.71
N ALA A 107 -10.18 -14.81 -20.87
CA ALA A 107 -10.13 -13.35 -20.85
C ALA A 107 -9.45 -12.72 -22.08
N GLY A 108 -8.87 -13.53 -22.97
CA GLY A 108 -8.21 -13.05 -24.17
C GLY A 108 -6.81 -12.49 -23.94
N ILE A 109 -6.02 -13.08 -23.04
CA ILE A 109 -4.66 -12.61 -22.71
C ILE A 109 -3.76 -12.41 -23.94
N LYS A 110 -3.87 -13.27 -24.96
CA LYS A 110 -3.07 -13.20 -26.20
C LYS A 110 -3.36 -11.97 -27.07
N ARG A 111 -4.52 -11.34 -26.89
CA ARG A 111 -4.98 -10.14 -27.63
C ARG A 111 -5.09 -8.91 -26.73
N ALA A 112 -4.77 -9.06 -25.45
CA ALA A 112 -4.79 -7.98 -24.47
C ALA A 112 -3.54 -7.10 -24.62
N SER A 113 -3.68 -5.80 -24.36
CA SER A 113 -2.56 -4.85 -24.41
C SER A 113 -1.83 -4.72 -23.07
N ALA A 114 -2.49 -5.10 -21.97
CA ALA A 114 -1.92 -5.10 -20.62
C ALA A 114 -2.73 -5.99 -19.66
N LEU A 115 -2.08 -6.41 -18.58
CA LEU A 115 -2.66 -7.08 -17.43
C LEU A 115 -2.37 -6.27 -16.17
N ILE A 116 -3.37 -6.07 -15.32
CA ILE A 116 -3.24 -5.44 -14.01
C ILE A 116 -3.67 -6.44 -12.93
N THR A 117 -2.80 -6.77 -11.98
CA THR A 117 -3.13 -7.64 -10.84
C THR A 117 -3.13 -6.85 -9.53
N VAL A 118 -4.30 -6.74 -8.90
CA VAL A 118 -4.53 -5.86 -7.73
C VAL A 118 -5.32 -6.59 -6.65
N THR A 119 -4.91 -7.81 -6.32
CA THR A 119 -5.47 -8.57 -5.20
C THR A 119 -4.78 -8.21 -3.87
N GLU A 120 -5.40 -8.58 -2.76
CA GLU A 120 -4.84 -8.41 -1.42
C GLU A 120 -3.72 -9.41 -1.09
N ASN A 121 -3.33 -10.30 -2.01
CA ASN A 121 -2.30 -11.30 -1.79
C ASN A 121 -1.15 -11.17 -2.80
N ASP A 122 0.01 -10.71 -2.33
CA ASP A 122 1.23 -10.56 -3.14
C ASP A 122 1.62 -11.85 -3.89
N LEU A 123 1.38 -13.02 -3.28
CA LEU A 123 1.67 -14.30 -3.93
C LEU A 123 0.73 -14.54 -5.12
N PHE A 124 -0.56 -14.21 -4.97
CA PHE A 124 -1.51 -14.36 -6.07
C PHE A 124 -1.22 -13.38 -7.20
N ASN A 125 -0.86 -12.14 -6.87
CA ASN A 125 -0.45 -11.16 -7.88
C ASN A 125 0.79 -11.63 -8.65
N LEU A 126 1.76 -12.25 -7.97
CA LEU A 126 2.94 -12.84 -8.61
C LEU A 126 2.59 -14.06 -9.47
N GLU A 127 1.83 -15.02 -8.93
CA GLU A 127 1.40 -16.25 -9.64
C GLU A 127 0.65 -15.89 -10.93
N THR A 128 -0.35 -15.01 -10.86
CA THR A 128 -1.10 -14.53 -12.03
C THR A 128 -0.19 -13.84 -13.04
N THR A 129 0.79 -13.05 -12.58
CA THR A 129 1.72 -12.34 -13.47
C THR A 129 2.65 -13.31 -14.21
N LEU A 130 3.15 -14.35 -13.52
CA LEU A 130 4.01 -15.36 -14.13
C LEU A 130 3.25 -16.18 -15.19
N VAL A 131 2.05 -16.64 -14.86
CA VAL A 131 1.20 -17.40 -15.80
C VAL A 131 0.84 -16.54 -17.02
N ALA A 132 0.53 -15.26 -16.82
CA ALA A 132 0.26 -14.36 -17.92
C ALA A 132 1.46 -14.15 -18.84
N HIS A 133 2.66 -14.02 -18.27
CA HIS A 133 3.89 -13.87 -19.05
C HIS A 133 4.25 -15.15 -19.82
N GLU A 134 3.99 -16.32 -19.24
CA GLU A 134 4.15 -17.60 -19.94
C GLU A 134 3.22 -17.72 -21.16
N LEU A 135 1.96 -17.26 -21.03
CA LEU A 135 0.98 -17.29 -22.11
C LEU A 135 1.17 -16.19 -23.16
N ALA A 136 1.71 -15.04 -22.76
CA ALA A 136 1.92 -13.86 -23.59
C ALA A 136 3.19 -13.11 -23.15
N PRO A 137 4.39 -13.47 -23.67
CA PRO A 137 5.66 -12.90 -23.22
C PRO A 137 5.79 -11.37 -23.38
N ASP A 138 5.12 -10.81 -24.38
CA ASP A 138 5.14 -9.37 -24.67
C ASP A 138 4.11 -8.57 -23.87
N ILE A 139 3.27 -9.23 -23.06
CA ILE A 139 2.23 -8.53 -22.31
C ILE A 139 2.84 -7.58 -21.29
N ARG A 140 2.30 -6.37 -21.23
CA ARG A 140 2.60 -5.42 -20.16
C ARG A 140 1.87 -5.84 -18.90
N ALA A 141 2.60 -6.39 -17.93
CA ALA A 141 2.01 -6.80 -16.66
C ALA A 141 2.29 -5.78 -15.56
N VAL A 142 1.26 -5.34 -14.85
CA VAL A 142 1.38 -4.42 -13.71
C VAL A 142 0.81 -5.12 -12.49
N ALA A 143 1.63 -5.34 -11.48
CA ALA A 143 1.24 -6.14 -10.33
C ALA A 143 1.44 -5.39 -9.02
N SER A 144 0.44 -5.48 -8.15
CA SER A 144 0.45 -4.85 -6.84
C SER A 144 1.23 -5.70 -5.82
N PHE A 145 2.11 -5.06 -5.05
CA PHE A 145 2.82 -5.69 -3.93
C PHE A 145 2.77 -4.82 -2.69
N PHE A 146 2.61 -5.41 -1.51
CA PHE A 146 2.77 -4.66 -0.26
C PHE A 146 4.21 -4.19 -0.07
N ASN A 147 5.20 -5.04 -0.38
CA ASN A 147 6.61 -4.69 -0.29
C ASN A 147 7.20 -4.49 -1.68
N GLN A 148 7.41 -3.22 -2.06
CA GLN A 148 7.91 -2.87 -3.39
C GLN A 148 9.28 -3.51 -3.67
N GLN A 149 10.17 -3.61 -2.67
CA GLN A 149 11.52 -4.17 -2.88
C GLN A 149 11.50 -5.66 -3.22
N ILE A 150 10.58 -6.42 -2.61
CA ILE A 150 10.42 -7.84 -2.93
C ILE A 150 9.71 -7.95 -4.28
N GLY A 151 8.66 -7.16 -4.51
CA GLY A 151 7.97 -7.07 -5.80
C GLY A 151 8.92 -6.78 -6.95
N GLU A 152 9.72 -5.71 -6.86
CA GLU A 152 10.74 -5.34 -7.84
C GLU A 152 11.75 -6.46 -8.08
N ARG A 153 12.23 -7.14 -7.04
CA ARG A 153 13.17 -8.25 -7.23
C ARG A 153 12.54 -9.47 -7.91
N MET A 154 11.26 -9.71 -7.67
CA MET A 154 10.53 -10.85 -8.25
C MET A 154 10.04 -10.56 -9.66
N ILE A 155 9.71 -9.30 -9.96
CA ILE A 155 9.10 -8.87 -11.22
C ILE A 155 10.11 -8.29 -12.19
N ASN A 156 11.20 -7.66 -11.76
CA ASN A 156 12.17 -7.07 -12.70
C ASN A 156 12.93 -8.13 -13.52
N SER A 157 12.83 -9.42 -13.16
CA SER A 157 13.29 -10.53 -14.00
C SER A 157 12.32 -10.90 -15.12
N ILE A 158 11.09 -10.40 -15.07
CA ILE A 158 10.03 -10.62 -16.05
C ILE A 158 10.03 -9.43 -17.02
N PRO A 159 10.32 -9.62 -18.32
CA PRO A 159 10.21 -8.57 -19.33
C PRO A 159 8.83 -7.92 -19.32
N ASN A 160 8.80 -6.59 -19.54
CA ASN A 160 7.57 -5.79 -19.62
C ASN A 160 6.65 -5.84 -18.39
N ALA A 161 7.16 -6.30 -17.23
CA ALA A 161 6.41 -6.34 -15.99
C ALA A 161 6.86 -5.24 -15.01
N ARG A 162 5.90 -4.66 -14.27
CA ARG A 162 6.12 -3.60 -13.28
C ARG A 162 5.46 -3.96 -11.95
N ALA A 163 6.21 -3.82 -10.86
CA ALA A 163 5.69 -3.94 -9.51
C ALA A 163 5.35 -2.55 -8.96
N LEU A 164 4.14 -2.39 -8.41
CA LEU A 164 3.70 -1.15 -7.74
C LEU A 164 3.28 -1.45 -6.31
N SER A 165 3.63 -0.58 -5.37
CA SER A 165 3.14 -0.68 -3.98
C SER A 165 2.10 0.38 -3.67
N ILE A 166 0.86 -0.05 -3.46
CA ILE A 166 -0.24 0.83 -3.01
C ILE A 166 0.17 1.59 -1.74
N SER A 167 0.91 0.93 -0.84
CA SER A 167 1.27 1.53 0.44
C SER A 167 2.35 2.60 0.30
N GLU A 168 3.37 2.34 -0.52
CA GLU A 168 4.45 3.31 -0.77
C GLU A 168 3.97 4.52 -1.58
N LEU A 169 3.04 4.30 -2.52
CA LEU A 169 2.47 5.36 -3.34
C LEU A 169 1.49 6.27 -2.57
N THR A 170 0.90 5.78 -1.47
CA THR A 170 -0.11 6.55 -0.69
C THR A 170 0.45 7.17 0.59
N ALA A 171 1.45 6.56 1.21
CA ALA A 171 1.98 7.02 2.50
C ALA A 171 2.44 8.49 2.50
N PRO A 172 3.14 9.02 1.48
CA PRO A 172 3.57 10.42 1.47
C PRO A 172 2.43 11.41 1.68
N THR A 173 1.28 11.18 1.02
CA THR A 173 0.08 12.02 1.12
C THR A 173 -0.48 12.05 2.55
N PHE A 174 -0.45 10.93 3.26
CA PHE A 174 -0.92 10.88 4.66
C PHE A 174 0.09 11.46 5.63
N VAL A 175 1.40 11.35 5.34
CA VAL A 175 2.44 12.01 6.14
C VAL A 175 2.28 13.51 6.05
N THR A 176 2.22 14.08 4.85
CA THR A 176 2.07 15.54 4.68
C THR A 176 0.74 16.04 5.23
N ALA A 177 -0.35 15.29 5.01
CA ALA A 177 -1.65 15.61 5.60
C ALA A 177 -1.63 15.66 7.14
N SER A 178 -0.78 14.86 7.80
CA SER A 178 -0.69 14.83 9.27
C SER A 178 0.14 15.98 9.85
N LEU A 179 0.80 16.77 9.00
CA LEU A 179 1.64 17.90 9.40
C LEU A 179 0.90 19.23 9.20
N PRO A 180 1.15 20.23 10.05
CA PRO A 180 0.65 21.59 9.86
C PRO A 180 1.51 22.35 8.83
N SER A 181 1.79 21.76 7.66
CA SER A 181 2.67 22.35 6.64
C SER A 181 1.88 22.91 5.46
N GLN A 182 2.35 24.02 4.91
CA GLN A 182 1.92 24.53 3.61
C GLN A 182 2.36 23.60 2.46
N ILE A 183 3.37 22.76 2.69
CA ILE A 183 3.85 21.77 1.72
C ILE A 183 2.86 20.59 1.69
N LEU A 184 2.12 20.50 0.59
CA LEU A 184 1.16 19.41 0.35
C LEU A 184 1.86 18.15 -0.13
N HIS A 185 2.90 18.28 -0.98
CA HIS A 185 3.58 17.15 -1.60
C HIS A 185 4.98 17.50 -2.11
N LEU A 186 5.86 16.50 -2.23
CA LEU A 186 7.24 16.64 -2.69
C LEU A 186 7.58 15.53 -3.68
N PHE A 187 8.33 15.87 -4.73
CA PHE A 187 8.73 14.92 -5.76
C PHE A 187 9.97 15.44 -6.51
N GLU A 188 10.55 14.61 -7.37
CA GLU A 188 11.74 14.96 -8.14
C GLU A 188 11.42 14.90 -9.65
N ILE A 189 11.90 15.88 -10.40
CA ILE A 189 11.94 15.86 -11.87
C ILE A 189 13.42 15.96 -12.28
N GLY A 190 13.96 14.88 -12.83
CA GLY A 190 15.39 14.80 -13.12
C GLY A 190 16.21 14.87 -11.83
N THR A 191 17.01 15.92 -11.67
CA THR A 191 17.80 16.20 -10.45
C THR A 191 17.18 17.28 -9.57
N GLU A 192 16.12 17.93 -10.03
CA GLU A 192 15.49 19.06 -9.35
C GLU A 192 14.41 18.59 -8.37
N GLN A 193 14.40 19.21 -7.20
CA GLN A 193 13.35 18.98 -6.20
C GLN A 193 12.18 19.92 -6.45
N MET A 194 11.00 19.33 -6.55
CA MET A 194 9.73 20.00 -6.75
C MET A 194 8.91 19.92 -5.47
N ALA A 195 8.17 20.99 -5.18
CA ALA A 195 7.21 21.02 -4.10
C ALA A 195 5.85 21.52 -4.58
N VAL A 196 4.81 20.97 -3.97
CA VAL A 196 3.43 21.44 -4.08
C VAL A 196 3.14 22.19 -2.80
N VAL A 197 2.88 23.48 -2.90
CA VAL A 197 2.68 24.37 -1.75
C VAL A 197 1.32 25.03 -1.85
N ARG A 198 0.64 25.16 -0.71
CA ARG A 198 -0.56 25.96 -0.58
C ARG A 198 -0.22 27.28 0.09
N ASP A 199 -0.61 28.37 -0.56
CA ASP A 199 -0.52 29.71 -0.02
C ASP A 199 -1.92 30.35 0.13
N GLU A 200 -2.03 31.30 1.05
CA GLU A 200 -3.21 32.12 1.25
C GLU A 200 -2.92 33.54 0.78
N VAL A 201 -3.70 34.01 -0.20
CA VAL A 201 -3.47 35.28 -0.89
C VAL A 201 -3.59 36.42 0.09
N GLY A 202 -2.48 37.15 0.31
CA GLY A 202 -2.43 38.30 1.23
C GLY A 202 -2.87 39.63 0.62
N SER A 203 -3.04 39.73 -0.71
CA SER A 203 -3.46 40.97 -1.37
C SER A 203 -4.16 40.73 -2.70
N ASN A 204 -5.05 41.64 -3.08
CA ASN A 204 -5.77 41.58 -4.36
C ASN A 204 -4.81 41.82 -5.53
N SER A 205 -4.69 40.86 -6.44
CA SER A 205 -3.77 40.93 -7.59
C SER A 205 -4.13 39.85 -8.63
N THR A 206 -3.24 39.53 -9.57
CA THR A 206 -3.38 38.37 -10.47
C THR A 206 -2.37 37.28 -10.14
N LEU A 207 -2.65 36.03 -10.54
CA LEU A 207 -1.73 34.90 -10.34
C LEU A 207 -0.32 35.21 -10.87
N GLN A 208 -0.23 35.73 -12.10
CA GLN A 208 1.05 36.07 -12.72
C GLN A 208 1.80 37.17 -11.97
N GLN A 209 1.09 38.17 -11.42
CA GLN A 209 1.73 39.27 -10.68
C GLN A 209 2.25 38.82 -9.30
N LEU A 210 1.52 37.95 -8.61
CA LEU A 210 1.92 37.49 -7.27
C LEU A 210 2.98 36.38 -7.30
N TYR A 211 2.80 35.38 -8.16
CA TYR A 211 3.60 34.15 -8.12
C TYR A 211 4.56 34.02 -9.32
N GLY A 212 4.54 34.98 -10.24
CA GLY A 212 5.46 35.04 -11.37
C GLY A 212 5.39 33.80 -12.27
N PRO A 213 6.51 33.10 -12.51
CA PRO A 213 6.55 31.91 -13.36
C PRO A 213 6.11 30.62 -12.66
N ILE A 214 5.88 30.63 -11.33
CA ILE A 214 5.52 29.40 -10.61
C ILE A 214 4.15 28.92 -11.09
N THR A 215 4.04 27.61 -11.35
CA THR A 215 2.85 27.02 -11.97
C THR A 215 1.70 26.93 -10.95
N PRO A 216 0.60 27.67 -11.11
CA PRO A 216 -0.57 27.51 -10.26
C PRO A 216 -1.40 26.32 -10.74
N ILE A 217 -1.76 25.43 -9.82
CA ILE A 217 -2.53 24.23 -10.15
C ILE A 217 -3.97 24.28 -9.67
N VAL A 218 -4.26 25.02 -8.60
CA VAL A 218 -5.64 25.23 -8.11
C VAL A 218 -5.78 26.63 -7.52
N HIS A 219 -6.90 27.29 -7.84
CA HIS A 219 -7.38 28.48 -7.16
C HIS A 219 -8.70 28.15 -6.46
N GLN A 220 -8.76 28.45 -5.16
CA GLN A 220 -9.96 28.25 -4.34
C GLN A 220 -10.41 29.62 -3.82
N SER A 221 -11.61 30.04 -4.24
CA SER A 221 -12.25 31.26 -3.76
C SER A 221 -13.51 30.95 -2.97
N LYS A 222 -13.82 31.76 -1.95
CA LYS A 222 -14.95 31.50 -1.06
C LYS A 222 -16.27 31.52 -1.83
N GLY A 223 -17.02 30.42 -1.73
CA GLY A 223 -18.35 30.28 -2.33
C GLY A 223 -18.34 29.98 -3.83
N GLN A 224 -17.17 29.79 -4.44
CA GLN A 224 -17.03 29.34 -5.83
C GLN A 224 -16.44 27.92 -5.87
N PRO A 225 -16.75 27.13 -6.93
CA PRO A 225 -16.10 25.84 -7.12
C PRO A 225 -14.61 26.03 -7.38
N ASP A 226 -13.80 25.10 -6.86
CA ASP A 226 -12.35 25.09 -7.07
C ASP A 226 -12.00 25.11 -8.56
N GLN A 227 -11.21 26.10 -8.99
CA GLN A 227 -10.72 26.19 -10.36
C GLN A 227 -9.42 25.40 -10.48
N SER A 228 -9.47 24.28 -11.20
CA SER A 228 -8.28 23.48 -11.53
C SER A 228 -7.53 24.08 -12.72
N CYS A 229 -6.21 24.15 -12.63
CA CYS A 229 -5.30 24.74 -13.62
C CYS A 229 -5.78 26.15 -14.05
N PRO A 230 -5.84 27.14 -13.13
CA PRO A 230 -6.34 28.47 -13.44
C PRO A 230 -5.43 29.21 -14.43
N PRO A 231 -5.98 30.08 -15.31
CA PRO A 231 -5.18 30.83 -16.26
C PRO A 231 -4.29 31.88 -15.56
N PRO A 232 -3.15 32.28 -16.14
CA PRO A 232 -2.21 33.22 -15.49
C PRO A 232 -2.83 34.57 -15.10
N ASN A 233 -3.87 35.00 -15.82
CA ASN A 233 -4.57 36.27 -15.59
C ASN A 233 -5.76 36.14 -14.62
N THR A 234 -5.95 35.00 -13.95
CA THR A 234 -7.03 34.86 -12.97
C THR A 234 -6.88 35.92 -11.86
N PRO A 235 -7.92 36.72 -11.59
CA PRO A 235 -7.92 37.66 -10.49
C PRO A 235 -7.99 36.92 -9.16
N LEU A 236 -7.19 37.37 -8.20
CA LEU A 236 -7.10 36.83 -6.85
C LEU A 236 -7.59 37.87 -5.85
N GLN A 237 -8.34 37.42 -4.87
CA GLN A 237 -8.79 38.22 -3.73
C GLN A 237 -8.06 37.83 -2.45
N GLU A 238 -7.90 38.79 -1.54
CA GLU A 238 -7.37 38.53 -0.21
C GLU A 238 -8.18 37.44 0.52
N GLY A 239 -7.49 36.44 1.04
CA GLY A 239 -8.08 35.25 1.67
C GLY A 239 -8.48 34.13 0.70
N ASP A 240 -8.28 34.29 -0.61
CA ASP A 240 -8.30 33.16 -1.55
C ASP A 240 -7.12 32.22 -1.26
N ARG A 241 -7.27 30.93 -1.61
CA ARG A 241 -6.18 29.96 -1.50
C ARG A 241 -5.69 29.55 -2.87
N VAL A 242 -4.37 29.54 -3.04
CA VAL A 242 -3.72 29.11 -4.28
C VAL A 242 -2.79 27.95 -3.96
N THR A 243 -2.86 26.91 -4.79
CA THR A 243 -1.89 25.83 -4.74
C THR A 243 -0.95 25.93 -5.93
N LEU A 244 0.34 25.92 -5.63
CA LEU A 244 1.43 26.15 -6.55
C LEU A 244 2.31 24.90 -6.68
N VAL A 245 2.89 24.71 -7.84
CA VAL A 245 3.95 23.72 -8.09
C VAL A 245 5.14 24.42 -8.69
N GLY A 246 6.30 24.22 -8.08
CA GLY A 246 7.54 24.83 -8.51
C GLY A 246 8.74 24.13 -7.94
N ARG A 247 9.92 24.57 -8.39
CA ARG A 247 11.16 24.11 -7.77
C ARG A 247 11.23 24.63 -6.35
N VAL A 248 11.78 23.82 -5.45
CA VAL A 248 11.97 24.21 -4.05
C VAL A 248 12.70 25.55 -3.95
N GLU A 249 13.72 25.78 -4.77
CA GLU A 249 14.48 27.03 -4.77
C GLU A 249 13.67 28.26 -5.23
N GLU A 250 12.68 28.08 -6.12
CA GLU A 250 11.79 29.15 -6.56
C GLU A 250 10.78 29.51 -5.46
N LEU A 251 10.26 28.50 -4.77
CA LEU A 251 9.27 28.66 -3.69
C LEU A 251 9.89 29.35 -2.47
N VAL A 252 11.11 28.98 -2.08
CA VAL A 252 11.82 29.69 -0.99
C VAL A 252 12.02 31.17 -1.33
N ARG A 253 12.39 31.50 -2.57
CA ARG A 253 12.56 32.90 -2.99
C ARG A 253 11.26 33.69 -2.96
N LEU A 254 10.13 33.07 -3.31
CA LEU A 254 8.82 33.75 -3.19
C LEU A 254 8.48 34.08 -1.74
N GLU A 255 8.72 33.16 -0.80
CA GLU A 255 8.47 33.41 0.62
C GLU A 255 9.35 34.52 1.19
N GLU A 256 10.63 34.59 0.78
CA GLU A 256 11.55 35.67 1.17
C GLU A 256 11.08 37.05 0.67
N VAL A 257 10.36 37.09 -0.46
CA VAL A 257 9.89 38.32 -1.12
C VAL A 257 8.49 38.75 -0.65
N GLN A 258 7.63 37.82 -0.20
CA GLN A 258 6.22 38.10 0.18
C GLN A 258 5.95 38.35 1.69
N LEU A 259 6.96 38.18 2.59
CA LEU A 259 7.01 38.61 4.01
C LEU A 259 5.97 38.05 5.04
N ASP A 260 6.44 37.18 5.96
CA ASP A 260 6.23 37.20 7.44
C ASP A 260 7.22 36.20 8.08
N GLN A 261 8.01 36.59 9.10
CA GLN A 261 9.15 35.79 9.60
C GLN A 261 8.77 34.41 10.15
N ARG A 262 7.52 34.21 10.58
CA ARG A 262 7.05 32.92 11.13
C ARG A 262 6.76 31.88 10.05
N ASN A 263 6.18 32.29 8.92
CA ASN A 263 5.83 31.38 7.82
C ASN A 263 7.10 30.93 7.07
N VAL A 264 8.04 31.87 6.89
CA VAL A 264 9.35 31.59 6.28
C VAL A 264 10.11 30.53 7.08
N GLU A 265 10.18 30.61 8.41
CA GLU A 265 10.94 29.66 9.23
C GLU A 265 10.31 28.24 9.25
N GLU A 266 8.99 28.11 9.20
CA GLU A 266 8.31 26.80 9.17
C GLU A 266 8.46 26.11 7.81
N THR A 267 8.24 26.82 6.71
CA THR A 267 8.44 26.27 5.36
C THR A 267 9.93 26.01 5.11
N ARG A 268 10.82 26.91 5.53
CA ARG A 268 12.28 26.72 5.44
C ARG A 268 12.75 25.52 6.26
N ARG A 269 12.28 25.31 7.49
CA ARG A 269 12.57 24.06 8.25
C ARG A 269 12.06 22.82 7.54
N GLY A 270 10.87 22.91 6.95
CA GLY A 270 10.29 21.88 6.09
C GLY A 270 11.23 21.52 4.94
N LEU A 271 11.74 22.53 4.21
CA LEU A 271 12.59 22.39 3.02
C LEU A 271 14.08 22.08 3.34
N GLU A 272 14.65 22.64 4.40
CA GLU A 272 16.03 22.40 4.87
C GLU A 272 16.21 20.99 5.46
N GLY A 273 15.21 20.48 6.20
CA GLY A 273 15.20 19.11 6.70
C GLY A 273 15.20 18.04 5.59
N ILE A 274 14.89 18.44 4.35
CA ILE A 274 14.84 17.58 3.16
C ILE A 274 16.20 17.56 2.43
N ARG A 275 16.89 18.71 2.31
CA ARG A 275 18.16 18.84 1.57
C ARG A 275 19.29 18.00 2.17
N GLN A 276 19.36 17.86 3.49
CA GLN A 276 20.39 17.04 4.16
C GLN A 276 20.12 15.52 4.10
N ARG A 277 18.91 15.10 3.68
CA ARG A 277 18.42 13.75 3.96
C ARG A 277 18.59 12.75 2.82
N ASN A 278 18.50 13.20 1.57
CA ASN A 278 18.69 12.33 0.39
C ASN A 278 20.14 11.85 0.19
N ASP A 279 21.10 12.50 0.84
CA ASP A 279 22.51 12.08 0.81
C ASP A 279 22.77 10.88 1.75
N THR A 280 21.93 10.71 2.78
CA THR A 280 22.04 9.59 3.74
C THR A 280 21.29 8.32 3.31
N THR A 281 20.23 8.46 2.50
CA THR A 281 19.44 7.34 1.96
C THR A 281 20.18 6.56 0.87
N LYS A 282 21.12 7.18 0.15
CA LYS A 282 22.03 6.46 -0.77
C LYS A 282 23.10 5.63 -0.05
N LYS A 283 23.52 6.00 1.17
CA LYS A 283 24.62 5.32 1.90
C LYS A 283 24.21 4.12 2.76
N LYS A 284 22.96 4.02 3.23
CA LYS A 284 22.49 2.84 4.01
C LYS A 284 22.10 1.62 3.15
N ARG A 285 22.24 1.71 1.82
CA ARG A 285 21.81 0.75 0.79
C ARG A 285 22.61 -0.58 0.70
N LYS A 286 23.53 -0.91 1.62
CA LYS A 286 24.45 -2.06 1.43
C LYS A 286 24.55 -3.13 2.52
N LYS A 287 23.66 -3.19 3.52
CA LYS A 287 23.76 -4.29 4.50
C LYS A 287 22.40 -4.76 4.99
N GLN A 288 22.14 -6.05 4.72
CA GLN A 288 21.20 -6.99 5.35
C GLN A 288 20.11 -7.50 4.41
N GLN A 289 19.77 -8.79 4.39
CA GLN A 289 20.50 -10.04 4.60
C GLN A 289 19.52 -11.11 4.08
N ARG A 290 20.05 -12.10 3.36
CA ARG A 290 19.29 -13.20 2.77
C ARG A 290 18.57 -14.02 3.85
N VAL A 291 17.31 -14.38 3.62
CA VAL A 291 16.68 -15.51 4.32
C VAL A 291 15.83 -16.29 3.31
N PHE A 292 16.20 -17.56 3.13
CA PHE A 292 15.47 -18.57 2.35
C PHE A 292 14.22 -19.05 3.12
N LEU A 293 13.13 -19.31 2.40
CA LEU A 293 11.86 -19.82 2.93
C LEU A 293 11.81 -21.36 2.88
N THR A 294 11.25 -21.99 3.92
CA THR A 294 10.83 -23.41 3.95
C THR A 294 9.71 -23.58 5.00
N PRO A 295 8.86 -24.63 4.92
CA PRO A 295 7.52 -24.68 5.52
C PRO A 295 7.55 -25.14 6.99
N ARG A 296 8.05 -24.28 7.89
CA ARG A 296 8.08 -24.49 9.36
C ARG A 296 7.42 -23.32 10.09
N LEU A 297 6.14 -23.09 9.84
CA LEU A 297 5.45 -21.82 10.15
C LEU A 297 4.67 -21.78 11.49
N LEU A 298 4.71 -22.83 12.31
CA LEU A 298 4.00 -22.83 13.61
C LEU A 298 4.93 -22.82 14.86
N LEU A 299 6.23 -23.11 14.70
CA LEU A 299 7.19 -23.21 15.82
C LEU A 299 8.25 -22.09 15.83
N ARG A 300 8.11 -21.09 14.95
CA ARG A 300 9.17 -20.10 14.68
C ARG A 300 9.08 -18.83 15.53
N ASP A 301 7.94 -18.56 16.15
CA ASP A 301 7.76 -17.36 16.98
C ASP A 301 8.24 -17.53 18.43
N MET A 302 8.80 -18.70 18.74
CA MET A 302 9.36 -18.99 20.05
C MET A 302 10.87 -18.70 20.04
N GLU A 303 11.34 -17.93 21.02
CA GLU A 303 12.75 -17.60 21.14
C GLU A 303 13.63 -18.87 21.13
N ARG A 304 14.82 -18.81 20.52
CA ARG A 304 15.76 -19.94 20.41
C ARG A 304 15.98 -20.72 21.71
N PRO A 305 16.10 -20.11 22.91
CA PRO A 305 16.19 -20.85 24.17
C PRO A 305 14.91 -21.63 24.51
N TYR A 306 13.72 -21.09 24.25
CA TYR A 306 12.45 -21.79 24.50
C TYR A 306 12.36 -23.09 23.71
N ARG A 307 12.69 -23.04 22.41
CA ARG A 307 12.64 -24.23 21.56
C ARG A 307 13.61 -25.31 22.04
N ARG A 308 14.80 -24.92 22.53
CA ARG A 308 15.78 -25.86 23.10
C ARG A 308 15.27 -26.46 24.39
N ALA A 309 14.66 -25.68 25.28
CA ALA A 309 14.07 -26.17 26.52
C ALA A 309 12.90 -27.12 26.25
N LEU A 310 11.97 -26.79 25.35
CA LEU A 310 10.84 -27.65 24.99
C LEU A 310 11.29 -28.97 24.35
N VAL A 311 12.28 -28.91 23.44
CA VAL A 311 12.87 -30.11 22.83
C VAL A 311 13.61 -30.94 23.88
N ALA A 312 14.37 -30.32 24.78
CA ALA A 312 15.06 -31.02 25.86
C ALA A 312 14.07 -31.74 26.79
N THR A 313 12.99 -31.07 27.20
CA THR A 313 11.93 -31.67 28.03
C THR A 313 11.25 -32.84 27.30
N GLY A 314 10.90 -32.68 26.03
CA GLY A 314 10.32 -33.75 25.22
C GLY A 314 11.27 -34.95 25.07
N LEU A 315 12.56 -34.69 24.87
CA LEU A 315 13.58 -35.72 24.72
C LEU A 315 13.85 -36.46 26.03
N ILE A 316 13.85 -35.75 27.17
CA ILE A 316 13.96 -36.35 28.51
C ILE A 316 12.74 -37.21 28.83
N LEU A 317 11.53 -36.75 28.49
CA LEU A 317 10.30 -37.53 28.66
C LEU A 317 10.32 -38.81 27.82
N LEU A 318 10.77 -38.73 26.57
CA LEU A 318 10.88 -39.89 25.68
C LEU A 318 11.93 -40.89 26.16
N ILE A 319 13.14 -40.42 26.50
CA ILE A 319 14.22 -41.28 27.00
C ILE A 319 13.80 -41.95 28.30
N SER A 320 13.16 -41.21 29.20
CA SER A 320 12.71 -41.76 30.49
C SER A 320 11.55 -42.74 30.31
N THR A 321 10.60 -42.45 29.42
CA THR A 321 9.51 -43.38 29.08
C THR A 321 10.05 -44.68 28.49
N LEU A 322 11.05 -44.58 27.60
CA LEU A 322 11.72 -45.73 27.01
C LEU A 322 12.52 -46.51 28.06
N PHE A 323 13.22 -45.82 28.96
CA PHE A 323 13.96 -46.41 30.06
C PHE A 323 13.04 -47.22 30.98
N PHE A 324 11.91 -46.66 31.42
CA PHE A 324 10.94 -47.38 32.25
C PHE A 324 10.23 -48.51 31.50
N TRP A 325 9.96 -48.35 30.20
CA TRP A 325 9.36 -49.39 29.38
C TRP A 325 10.29 -50.61 29.20
N LEU A 326 11.58 -50.38 28.96
CA LEU A 326 12.57 -51.45 28.76
C LEU A 326 13.02 -52.11 30.07
N THR A 327 13.17 -51.33 31.15
CA THR A 327 13.80 -51.81 32.39
C THR A 327 12.80 -52.20 33.49
N ASN A 328 11.52 -51.84 33.35
CA ASN A 328 10.44 -52.24 34.29
C ASN A 328 9.24 -52.87 33.55
N PRO A 329 9.43 -54.01 32.87
CA PRO A 329 8.35 -54.69 32.13
C PRO A 329 7.22 -55.20 33.05
N GLU A 330 7.52 -55.60 34.29
CA GLU A 330 6.53 -56.10 35.25
C GLU A 330 5.53 -55.03 35.68
N ARG A 331 6.01 -53.80 35.92
CA ARG A 331 5.18 -52.67 36.38
C ARG A 331 4.43 -52.00 35.22
N THR A 332 5.02 -52.00 34.03
CA THR A 332 4.41 -51.41 32.83
C THR A 332 3.39 -52.33 32.16
N LYS A 333 3.44 -53.65 32.44
CA LYS A 333 2.61 -54.70 31.80
C LYS A 333 2.69 -54.62 30.26
N GLY A 334 3.82 -54.19 29.72
CA GLY A 334 4.01 -53.96 28.29
C GLY A 334 3.28 -52.75 27.70
N ASN A 335 2.54 -51.97 28.50
CA ASN A 335 1.79 -50.81 28.02
C ASN A 335 2.65 -49.53 28.06
N PRO A 336 2.92 -48.87 26.91
CA PRO A 336 3.71 -47.64 26.86
C PRO A 336 3.06 -46.46 27.60
N ILE A 337 1.73 -46.48 27.77
CA ILE A 337 0.99 -45.44 28.50
C ILE A 337 1.35 -45.49 30.00
N THR A 338 1.51 -46.70 30.55
CA THR A 338 1.91 -46.89 31.95
C THR A 338 3.35 -46.42 32.17
N ALA A 339 4.25 -46.65 31.21
CA ALA A 339 5.63 -46.17 31.28
C ALA A 339 5.72 -44.63 31.23
N PHE A 340 4.87 -44.00 30.42
CA PHE A 340 4.76 -42.54 30.37
C PHE A 340 4.19 -41.98 31.69
N TYR A 341 3.17 -42.64 32.25
CA TYR A 341 2.61 -42.28 33.55
C TYR A 341 3.64 -42.34 34.69
N LEU A 342 4.46 -43.40 34.74
CA LEU A 342 5.55 -43.53 35.72
C LEU A 342 6.62 -42.45 35.55
N THR A 343 6.92 -42.08 34.30
CA THR A 343 7.84 -40.98 33.98
C THR A 343 7.31 -39.64 34.49
N LEU A 344 6.00 -39.39 34.29
CA LEU A 344 5.36 -38.15 34.70
C LEU A 344 5.30 -37.99 36.23
N ILE A 345 4.99 -39.08 36.96
CA ILE A 345 5.06 -39.10 38.43
C ILE A 345 6.48 -38.83 38.90
N SER A 346 7.48 -39.48 38.30
CA SER A 346 8.88 -39.33 38.70
C SER A 346 9.44 -37.92 38.45
N ILE A 347 8.83 -37.11 37.60
CA ILE A 347 9.23 -35.70 37.39
C ILE A 347 8.60 -34.78 38.45
N GLY A 348 7.40 -35.09 38.93
CA GLY A 348 6.63 -34.23 39.83
C GLY A 348 6.57 -34.68 41.29
N SER A 349 7.00 -35.91 41.61
CA SER A 349 6.83 -36.52 42.92
C SER A 349 7.86 -37.63 43.17
N ASN A 350 8.18 -37.89 44.44
CA ASN A 350 8.96 -39.06 44.87
C ASN A 350 8.12 -40.34 45.00
N ALA A 351 6.81 -40.27 44.69
CA ALA A 351 5.88 -41.38 44.83
C ALA A 351 6.29 -42.57 43.95
N GLY A 352 6.47 -43.73 44.57
CA GLY A 352 6.78 -45.00 43.89
C GLY A 352 8.28 -45.28 43.66
N ILE A 353 9.18 -44.43 44.18
CA ILE A 353 10.64 -44.66 44.14
C ILE A 353 11.05 -45.84 45.02
N ASP A 354 10.43 -45.98 46.21
CA ASP A 354 10.78 -47.04 47.15
C ASP A 354 10.46 -48.44 46.60
N ASP A 355 9.42 -48.52 45.77
CA ASP A 355 8.95 -49.74 45.09
C ASP A 355 9.79 -50.11 43.85
N LEU A 356 10.83 -49.34 43.51
CA LEU A 356 11.72 -49.69 42.40
C LEU A 356 12.68 -50.81 42.84
N PRO A 357 12.81 -51.89 42.05
CA PRO A 357 13.46 -53.12 42.48
C PRO A 357 14.98 -52.95 42.68
N GLU A 358 15.62 -52.12 41.85
CA GLU A 358 17.07 -52.01 41.80
C GLU A 358 17.57 -50.60 42.16
N TRP A 359 18.79 -50.53 42.72
CA TRP A 359 19.41 -49.26 43.14
C TRP A 359 19.60 -48.27 41.98
N TYR A 360 19.84 -48.77 40.77
CA TYR A 360 20.05 -47.93 39.59
C TYR A 360 18.76 -47.24 39.12
N HIS A 361 17.59 -47.86 39.31
CA HIS A 361 16.30 -47.21 39.04
C HIS A 361 16.05 -46.06 40.02
N LYS A 362 16.41 -46.24 41.30
CA LYS A 362 16.29 -45.19 42.32
C LYS A 362 17.22 -44.02 42.03
N LEU A 363 18.45 -44.29 41.59
CA LEU A 363 19.40 -43.27 41.18
C LEU A 363 18.93 -42.51 39.93
N TYR A 364 18.39 -43.22 38.93
CA TYR A 364 17.83 -42.61 37.71
C TYR A 364 16.61 -41.73 38.03
N ALA A 365 15.66 -42.24 38.82
CA ALA A 365 14.47 -41.49 39.24
C ALA A 365 14.86 -40.22 40.04
N SER A 366 15.84 -40.32 40.93
CA SER A 366 16.35 -39.17 41.69
C SER A 366 16.99 -38.11 40.77
N GLY A 367 17.78 -38.53 39.77
CA GLY A 367 18.32 -37.63 38.75
C GLY A 367 17.23 -36.99 37.89
N LEU A 368 16.19 -37.76 37.54
CA LEU A 368 15.04 -37.28 36.78
C LEU A 368 14.24 -36.24 37.56
N ILE A 369 14.08 -36.38 38.88
CA ILE A 369 13.47 -35.35 39.74
C ILE A 369 14.29 -34.06 39.65
N VAL A 370 15.60 -34.10 39.88
CA VAL A 370 16.44 -32.90 39.90
C VAL A 370 16.40 -32.16 38.55
N VAL A 371 16.59 -32.91 37.45
CA VAL A 371 16.57 -32.34 36.08
C VAL A 371 15.16 -31.88 35.69
N GLY A 372 14.14 -32.67 36.01
CA GLY A 372 12.73 -32.36 35.72
C GLY A 372 12.26 -31.11 36.45
N THR A 373 12.60 -30.98 37.73
CA THR A 373 12.26 -29.81 38.56
C THR A 373 12.97 -28.55 38.06
N ALA A 374 14.26 -28.66 37.70
CA ALA A 374 15.02 -27.54 37.15
C ALA A 374 14.43 -27.06 35.80
N LEU A 375 14.06 -27.98 34.90
CA LEU A 375 13.41 -27.64 33.64
C LEU A 375 12.04 -26.99 33.84
N LEU A 376 11.25 -27.51 34.78
CA LEU A 376 9.94 -26.94 35.13
C LEU A 376 10.07 -25.53 35.71
N ALA A 377 11.06 -25.28 36.57
CA ALA A 377 11.38 -23.96 37.10
C ALA A 377 11.83 -22.98 35.99
N ILE A 378 12.63 -23.45 35.02
CA ILE A 378 13.03 -22.65 33.86
C ILE A 378 11.81 -22.29 33.00
N ILE A 379 10.95 -23.26 32.69
CA ILE A 379 9.70 -23.04 31.94
C ILE A 379 8.82 -22.02 32.67
N TYR A 380 8.63 -22.19 33.98
CA TYR A 380 7.85 -21.29 34.82
C TYR A 380 8.43 -19.86 34.81
N ALA A 381 9.74 -19.70 35.02
CA ALA A 381 10.41 -18.41 35.01
C ALA A 381 10.23 -17.68 33.68
N TYR A 382 10.32 -18.39 32.55
CA TYR A 382 10.08 -17.81 31.23
C TYR A 382 8.61 -17.44 30.99
N VAL A 383 7.65 -18.27 31.40
CA VAL A 383 6.21 -17.96 31.30
C VAL A 383 5.90 -16.70 32.10
N THR A 384 6.40 -16.61 33.33
CA THR A 384 6.24 -15.42 34.18
C THR A 384 6.90 -14.19 33.56
N ASN A 385 8.14 -14.29 33.08
CA ASN A 385 8.83 -13.18 32.42
C ASN A 385 8.11 -12.71 31.15
N TYR A 386 7.52 -13.61 30.37
CA TYR A 386 6.73 -13.25 29.19
C TYR A 386 5.48 -12.45 29.54
N ILE A 387 4.69 -12.93 30.52
CA ILE A 387 3.47 -12.25 30.99
C ILE A 387 3.81 -10.88 31.59
N VAL A 388 4.85 -10.83 32.43
CA VAL A 388 5.29 -9.61 33.11
C VAL A 388 5.83 -8.60 32.11
N SER A 389 6.68 -9.01 31.16
CA SER A 389 7.26 -8.10 30.15
C SER A 389 6.19 -7.52 29.22
N ALA A 390 5.16 -8.30 28.85
CA ALA A 390 4.06 -7.80 28.05
C ALA A 390 3.28 -6.69 28.78
N ARG A 391 2.94 -6.92 30.07
CA ARG A 391 2.23 -5.95 30.91
C ARG A 391 3.06 -4.69 31.18
N ILE A 392 4.35 -4.83 31.48
CA ILE A 392 5.25 -3.70 31.75
C ILE A 392 5.41 -2.83 30.49
N ASN A 393 5.61 -3.43 29.32
CA ASN A 393 5.76 -2.67 28.06
C ASN A 393 4.48 -1.90 27.71
N GLN A 394 3.30 -2.49 27.95
CA GLN A 394 2.02 -1.81 27.75
C GLN A 394 1.84 -0.67 28.76
N ALA A 395 2.14 -0.89 30.04
CA ALA A 395 2.04 0.12 31.09
C ALA A 395 3.01 1.30 30.86
N LEU A 396 4.26 1.04 30.50
CA LEU A 396 5.25 2.07 30.17
C LEU A 396 4.87 2.84 28.90
N GLY A 397 4.37 2.13 27.88
CA GLY A 397 3.86 2.75 26.66
C GLY A 397 2.68 3.69 26.96
N GLN A 398 1.77 3.27 27.82
CA GLN A 398 0.59 4.04 28.22
C GLN A 398 0.97 5.27 29.05
N GLN A 399 1.89 5.15 30.01
CA GLN A 399 2.43 6.28 30.78
C GLN A 399 3.11 7.32 29.87
N LYS A 400 3.88 6.85 28.89
CA LYS A 400 4.48 7.75 27.89
C LYS A 400 3.39 8.44 27.07
N ALA A 401 2.40 7.71 26.57
CA ALA A 401 1.31 8.24 25.75
C ALA A 401 0.47 9.31 26.46
N THR A 402 0.10 9.10 27.73
CA THR A 402 -0.76 10.03 28.49
C THR A 402 -0.06 11.37 28.80
N THR A 403 1.26 11.41 28.80
CA THR A 403 2.05 12.63 29.06
C THR A 403 2.36 13.42 27.78
N MET A 404 2.14 12.86 26.59
CA MET A 404 2.42 13.52 25.32
C MET A 404 1.51 14.72 25.08
N LYS A 405 2.05 15.74 24.40
CA LYS A 405 1.33 16.94 23.95
C LYS A 405 1.83 17.30 22.56
N ASN A 406 1.00 17.95 21.76
CA ASN A 406 1.35 18.37 20.40
C ASN A 406 1.89 17.21 19.54
N HIS A 407 1.31 16.02 19.74
CA HIS A 407 1.71 14.77 19.08
C HIS A 407 0.68 14.34 18.03
N VAL A 408 1.09 13.38 17.20
CA VAL A 408 0.24 12.71 16.22
C VAL A 408 -0.23 11.37 16.80
N ILE A 409 -1.54 11.13 16.79
CA ILE A 409 -2.14 9.83 17.08
C ILE A 409 -2.30 9.09 15.76
N LEU A 410 -1.70 7.91 15.64
CA LEU A 410 -1.81 7.07 14.45
C LEU A 410 -2.69 5.84 14.75
N CYS A 411 -3.86 5.78 14.14
CA CYS A 411 -4.78 4.65 14.30
C CYS A 411 -4.61 3.67 13.14
N GLY A 412 -4.24 2.43 13.48
CA GLY A 412 -3.99 1.35 12.52
C GLY A 412 -2.55 1.28 12.05
N LEU A 413 -1.86 0.20 12.44
CA LEU A 413 -0.49 -0.10 12.07
C LEU A 413 -0.44 -1.19 10.98
N GLY A 414 -1.16 -0.94 9.88
CA GLY A 414 -1.06 -1.71 8.64
C GLY A 414 0.16 -1.33 7.80
N ALA A 415 0.20 -1.77 6.53
CA ALA A 415 1.29 -1.44 5.62
C ALA A 415 1.43 0.08 5.38
N ILE A 416 0.31 0.77 5.09
CA ILE A 416 0.29 2.24 4.98
C ILE A 416 0.64 2.88 6.33
N GLY A 417 0.00 2.42 7.41
CA GLY A 417 0.23 2.95 8.76
C GLY A 417 1.69 2.91 9.18
N TYR A 418 2.40 1.81 8.94
CA TYR A 418 3.82 1.71 9.25
C TYR A 418 4.69 2.68 8.42
N LEU A 419 4.40 2.84 7.13
CA LEU A 419 5.14 3.79 6.29
C LEU A 419 4.88 5.25 6.69
N VAL A 420 3.64 5.57 7.08
CA VAL A 420 3.28 6.88 7.62
C VAL A 420 3.98 7.11 8.96
N LEU A 421 3.95 6.13 9.87
CA LEU A 421 4.67 6.20 11.14
C LEU A 421 6.15 6.50 10.91
N ARG A 422 6.78 5.73 10.03
CA ARG A 422 8.19 5.91 9.69
C ARG A 422 8.44 7.30 9.13
N GLY A 423 7.60 7.78 8.21
CA GLY A 423 7.72 9.11 7.60
C GLY A 423 7.55 10.26 8.61
N LEU A 424 6.72 10.08 9.64
CA LEU A 424 6.52 11.03 10.74
C LEU A 424 7.69 11.01 11.73
N VAL A 425 8.11 9.83 12.18
CA VAL A 425 9.26 9.67 13.10
C VAL A 425 10.55 10.17 12.46
N GLU A 426 10.75 9.90 11.16
CA GLU A 426 11.86 10.48 10.42
C GLU A 426 11.79 12.01 10.53
N ARG A 427 10.64 12.66 10.36
CA ARG A 427 10.51 14.12 10.52
C ARG A 427 10.62 14.64 11.96
N GLY A 428 10.92 13.76 12.93
CA GLY A 428 11.08 14.14 14.34
C GLY A 428 9.75 14.34 15.06
N GLU A 429 8.64 13.89 14.46
CA GLU A 429 7.33 14.03 15.06
C GLU A 429 7.12 13.07 16.23
N ALA A 430 6.53 13.58 17.30
CA ALA A 430 6.07 12.77 18.41
C ALA A 430 4.82 11.99 17.97
N VAL A 431 4.91 10.66 17.89
CA VAL A 431 3.81 9.79 17.46
C VAL A 431 3.45 8.80 18.57
N VAL A 432 2.16 8.51 18.70
CA VAL A 432 1.61 7.38 19.47
C VAL A 432 0.71 6.55 18.56
N VAL A 433 0.78 5.23 18.67
CA VAL A 433 0.03 4.31 17.81
C VAL A 433 -1.09 3.64 18.59
N LEU A 434 -2.30 3.63 18.03
CA LEU A 434 -3.41 2.76 18.43
C LEU A 434 -3.55 1.62 17.43
N GLU A 435 -3.44 0.38 17.90
CA GLU A 435 -3.62 -0.82 17.06
C GLU A 435 -4.31 -1.93 17.83
N THR A 436 -5.43 -2.43 17.33
CA THR A 436 -6.21 -3.47 18.02
C THR A 436 -5.51 -4.84 18.06
N ASN A 437 -4.68 -5.16 17.05
CA ASN A 437 -4.10 -6.50 16.91
C ASN A 437 -2.62 -6.56 17.31
N GLU A 438 -2.34 -7.20 18.45
CA GLU A 438 -0.99 -7.39 18.97
C GLU A 438 -0.05 -8.17 18.04
N LYS A 439 -0.59 -9.08 17.23
CA LYS A 439 0.18 -10.01 16.39
C LYS A 439 0.60 -9.41 15.05
N LYS A 440 0.28 -8.13 14.79
CA LYS A 440 0.70 -7.49 13.54
C LYS A 440 2.22 -7.33 13.48
N ARG A 441 2.78 -7.70 12.33
CA ARG A 441 4.20 -7.63 11.97
C ARG A 441 4.87 -6.29 12.30
N PHE A 442 4.12 -5.19 12.19
CA PHE A 442 4.66 -3.84 12.33
C PHE A 442 4.78 -3.35 13.78
N ASN A 443 4.14 -4.01 14.75
CA ASN A 443 4.14 -3.56 16.16
C ASN A 443 5.56 -3.52 16.74
N ASN A 444 6.34 -4.57 16.52
CA ASN A 444 7.72 -4.63 16.97
C ASN A 444 8.60 -3.60 16.24
N LEU A 445 8.33 -3.35 14.96
CA LEU A 445 9.06 -2.34 14.18
C LEU A 445 8.78 -0.92 14.71
N ALA A 446 7.54 -0.61 15.08
CA ALA A 446 7.18 0.65 15.71
C ALA A 446 7.84 0.83 17.09
N ARG A 447 7.83 -0.20 17.93
CA ARG A 447 8.50 -0.17 19.24
C ARG A 447 10.02 0.04 19.11
N ASN A 448 10.65 -0.57 18.10
CA ASN A 448 12.08 -0.35 17.82
C ASN A 448 12.40 1.09 17.40
N LEU A 449 11.42 1.85 16.90
CA LEU A 449 11.54 3.29 16.63
C LEU A 449 11.31 4.15 17.89
N GLY A 450 11.10 3.54 19.06
CA GLY A 450 10.86 4.24 20.33
C GLY A 450 9.43 4.80 20.47
N VAL A 451 8.53 4.39 19.58
CA VAL A 451 7.14 4.86 19.51
C VAL A 451 6.27 4.01 20.44
N PRO A 452 5.46 4.61 21.34
CA PRO A 452 4.50 3.87 22.13
C PRO A 452 3.40 3.29 21.23
N VAL A 453 3.16 1.99 21.35
CA VAL A 453 2.07 1.29 20.66
C VAL A 453 1.11 0.77 21.72
N LEU A 454 -0.11 1.29 21.74
CA LEU A 454 -1.17 0.85 22.64
C LEU A 454 -2.15 -0.05 21.91
N HIS A 455 -2.52 -1.13 22.59
CA HIS A 455 -3.50 -2.07 22.09
C HIS A 455 -4.87 -1.74 22.64
N ALA A 456 -5.67 -1.08 21.81
CA ALA A 456 -7.01 -0.65 22.17
C ALA A 456 -7.87 -0.54 20.91
N ASP A 457 -9.18 -0.77 21.04
CA ASP A 457 -10.12 -0.54 19.95
C ASP A 457 -10.39 0.96 19.82
N MET A 458 -9.95 1.52 18.70
CA MET A 458 -10.09 2.95 18.37
C MET A 458 -11.55 3.42 18.26
N ARG A 459 -12.51 2.51 18.07
CA ARG A 459 -13.95 2.83 18.04
C ARG A 459 -14.49 3.19 19.42
N VAL A 460 -13.88 2.64 20.47
CA VAL A 460 -14.27 2.90 21.86
C VAL A 460 -13.73 4.27 22.27
N PRO A 461 -14.58 5.25 22.63
CA PRO A 461 -14.12 6.60 22.96
C PRO A 461 -13.04 6.62 24.03
N GLU A 462 -13.16 5.82 25.09
CA GLU A 462 -12.22 5.73 26.20
C GLU A 462 -10.79 5.38 25.74
N SER A 463 -10.64 4.64 24.64
CA SER A 463 -9.34 4.33 24.05
C SER A 463 -8.57 5.56 23.59
N LEU A 464 -9.27 6.61 23.15
CA LEU A 464 -8.67 7.87 22.71
C LEU A 464 -8.14 8.69 23.89
N ASP A 465 -8.67 8.49 25.09
CA ASP A 465 -8.17 9.14 26.31
C ASP A 465 -6.80 8.56 26.72
N LEU A 466 -6.56 7.27 26.45
CA LEU A 466 -5.29 6.60 26.72
C LEU A 466 -4.11 7.23 25.95
N VAL A 467 -4.39 7.87 24.82
CA VAL A 467 -3.42 8.55 23.95
C VAL A 467 -3.49 10.08 24.05
N ASN A 468 -4.18 10.60 25.08
CA ASN A 468 -4.30 12.02 25.38
C ASN A 468 -4.77 12.86 24.19
N ILE A 469 -5.88 12.47 23.57
CA ILE A 469 -6.45 13.15 22.39
C ILE A 469 -6.74 14.64 22.62
N SER A 470 -7.05 15.05 23.86
CA SER A 470 -7.32 16.44 24.21
C SER A 470 -6.12 17.38 23.97
N LYS A 471 -4.88 16.84 23.94
CA LYS A 471 -3.65 17.62 23.66
C LYS A 471 -2.95 17.18 22.38
N ALA A 472 -3.53 16.26 21.63
CA ALA A 472 -3.01 15.84 20.34
C ALA A 472 -3.21 16.94 19.30
N ARG A 473 -2.25 17.08 18.39
CA ARG A 473 -2.34 18.01 17.26
C ARG A 473 -3.14 17.40 16.11
N CYS A 474 -2.90 16.11 15.87
CA CYS A 474 -3.50 15.41 14.74
C CYS A 474 -3.83 13.96 15.13
N ILE A 475 -4.92 13.43 14.58
CA ILE A 475 -5.25 12.02 14.56
C ILE A 475 -5.32 11.55 13.10
N THR A 476 -4.55 10.52 12.77
CA THR A 476 -4.41 9.96 11.43
C THR A 476 -4.92 8.52 11.45
N ILE A 477 -6.01 8.25 10.75
CA ILE A 477 -6.77 7.01 10.84
C ILE A 477 -6.63 6.25 9.52
N LEU A 478 -5.93 5.11 9.54
CA LEU A 478 -5.42 4.44 8.34
C LEU A 478 -5.81 2.96 8.23
N THR A 479 -6.89 2.54 8.89
CA THR A 479 -7.32 1.15 8.81
C THR A 479 -7.97 0.81 7.46
N ASN A 480 -8.23 -0.48 7.24
CA ASN A 480 -8.88 -0.97 6.03
C ASN A 480 -10.43 -1.03 6.18
N ASP A 481 -11.00 -0.42 7.21
CA ASP A 481 -12.44 -0.39 7.46
C ASP A 481 -12.91 1.07 7.46
N ASP A 482 -13.63 1.47 6.42
CA ASP A 482 -14.13 2.84 6.25
C ASP A 482 -15.12 3.24 7.36
N LEU A 483 -15.91 2.29 7.87
CA LEU A 483 -16.88 2.55 8.93
C LEU A 483 -16.15 2.76 10.26
N ALA A 484 -15.21 1.88 10.61
CA ALA A 484 -14.40 2.03 11.81
C ALA A 484 -13.55 3.31 11.75
N ASN A 485 -13.06 3.67 10.57
CA ASN A 485 -12.32 4.91 10.34
C ASN A 485 -13.21 6.13 10.62
N LEU A 486 -14.43 6.16 10.07
CA LEU A 486 -15.38 7.26 10.26
C LEU A 486 -15.85 7.37 11.72
N GLU A 487 -16.20 6.26 12.35
CA GLU A 487 -16.62 6.23 13.76
C GLU A 487 -15.52 6.80 14.68
N THR A 488 -14.26 6.37 14.45
CA THR A 488 -13.10 6.89 15.18
C THR A 488 -12.92 8.40 14.97
N ALA A 489 -13.11 8.88 13.74
CA ALA A 489 -13.01 10.31 13.42
C ALA A 489 -14.06 11.15 14.16
N LEU A 490 -15.32 10.68 14.21
CA LEU A 490 -16.40 11.37 14.91
C LEU A 490 -16.17 11.37 16.42
N ASN A 491 -15.76 10.24 17.01
CA ASN A 491 -15.43 10.15 18.43
C ASN A 491 -14.24 11.06 18.80
N ALA A 492 -13.26 11.18 17.90
CA ALA A 492 -12.15 12.11 18.06
C ALA A 492 -12.60 13.57 18.10
N LEU A 493 -13.47 13.97 17.17
CA LEU A 493 -14.01 15.34 17.11
C LEU A 493 -14.92 15.68 18.30
N GLN A 494 -15.67 14.69 18.81
CA GLN A 494 -16.46 14.88 20.04
C GLN A 494 -15.59 15.16 21.26
N LYS A 495 -14.44 14.46 21.39
CA LYS A 495 -13.50 14.66 22.50
C LYS A 495 -12.61 15.89 22.35
N ASN A 496 -12.23 16.23 21.13
CA ASN A 496 -11.43 17.40 20.82
C ASN A 496 -11.84 17.98 19.47
N SER A 497 -12.74 18.96 19.48
CA SER A 497 -13.24 19.61 18.25
C SER A 497 -12.18 20.38 17.46
N ARG A 498 -10.99 20.60 18.05
CA ARG A 498 -9.84 21.28 17.42
C ARG A 498 -8.78 20.31 16.89
N VAL A 499 -8.89 19.01 17.15
CA VAL A 499 -7.92 18.04 16.63
C VAL A 499 -8.02 17.99 15.11
N ARG A 500 -6.88 18.00 14.42
CA ARG A 500 -6.84 17.76 12.99
C ARG A 500 -7.08 16.28 12.71
N VAL A 501 -8.12 15.97 11.98
CA VAL A 501 -8.46 14.60 11.58
C VAL A 501 -7.99 14.36 10.14
N VAL A 502 -7.15 13.35 9.97
CA VAL A 502 -6.73 12.81 8.68
C VAL A 502 -7.30 11.40 8.55
N LEU A 503 -8.17 11.21 7.58
CA LEU A 503 -8.99 10.02 7.44
C LEU A 503 -8.68 9.30 6.13
N ARG A 504 -8.40 8.00 6.22
CA ARG A 504 -8.38 7.12 5.05
C ARG A 504 -9.79 6.64 4.75
N LEU A 505 -10.18 6.74 3.49
CA LEU A 505 -11.37 6.09 2.94
C LEU A 505 -11.01 5.33 1.65
N PHE A 506 -11.91 4.48 1.18
CA PHE A 506 -11.81 3.90 -0.16
C PHE A 506 -12.64 4.68 -1.17
N ASP A 507 -13.85 5.07 -0.79
CA ASP A 507 -14.75 5.79 -1.70
C ASP A 507 -14.44 7.30 -1.74
N ARG A 508 -14.29 7.83 -2.96
CA ARG A 508 -14.03 9.26 -3.18
C ARG A 508 -15.27 10.12 -2.88
N GLY A 509 -16.44 9.71 -3.35
CA GLY A 509 -17.67 10.47 -3.14
C GLY A 509 -18.06 10.53 -1.66
N LEU A 510 -17.78 9.47 -0.89
CA LEU A 510 -17.89 9.50 0.57
C LEU A 510 -16.88 10.47 1.17
N ALA A 511 -15.61 10.42 0.74
CA ALA A 511 -14.58 11.34 1.24
C ALA A 511 -14.97 12.81 1.05
N ASP A 512 -15.47 13.17 -0.14
CA ASP A 512 -15.89 14.54 -0.47
C ASP A 512 -17.06 15.00 0.42
N ARG A 513 -18.05 14.12 0.64
CA ARG A 513 -19.20 14.40 1.52
C ARG A 513 -18.80 14.53 2.98
N ILE A 514 -17.83 13.74 3.43
CA ILE A 514 -17.36 13.77 4.82
C ILE A 514 -16.60 15.08 5.10
N GLU A 515 -15.75 15.54 4.19
CA GLU A 515 -15.07 16.83 4.34
C GLU A 515 -16.03 18.02 4.29
N GLN A 516 -17.10 17.95 3.49
CA GLN A 516 -18.09 19.03 3.38
C GLN A 516 -19.11 19.03 4.51
N GLY A 517 -19.50 17.84 4.99
CA GLY A 517 -20.56 17.65 5.99
C GLY A 517 -20.09 17.64 7.44
N PHE A 518 -18.81 17.34 7.68
CA PHE A 518 -18.23 17.27 9.03
C PHE A 518 -16.98 18.17 9.11
N ASN A 519 -16.60 18.58 10.33
CA ASN A 519 -15.35 19.32 10.57
C ASN A 519 -14.11 18.41 10.43
N ILE A 520 -14.09 17.54 9.42
CA ILE A 520 -13.00 16.63 9.08
C ILE A 520 -12.18 17.32 8.00
N GLN A 521 -10.94 17.67 8.33
CA GLN A 521 -10.13 18.54 7.48
C GLN A 521 -9.56 17.81 6.26
N ILE A 522 -9.31 16.50 6.37
CA ILE A 522 -8.69 15.70 5.30
C ILE A 522 -9.28 14.28 5.29
N ALA A 523 -10.00 13.92 4.22
CA ALA A 523 -10.40 12.56 3.90
C ALA A 523 -9.84 12.16 2.53
N ARG A 524 -9.11 11.04 2.45
CA ARG A 524 -8.33 10.69 1.25
C ARG A 524 -8.65 9.28 0.80
N SER A 525 -9.02 9.14 -0.49
CA SER A 525 -9.23 7.84 -1.12
C SER A 525 -7.90 7.21 -1.53
N THR A 526 -7.55 6.10 -0.90
CA THR A 526 -6.34 5.36 -1.29
C THR A 526 -6.42 4.79 -2.70
N SER A 527 -7.58 4.29 -3.10
CA SER A 527 -7.80 3.76 -4.45
C SER A 527 -7.69 4.84 -5.52
N ALA A 528 -8.18 6.05 -5.26
CA ALA A 528 -8.08 7.17 -6.20
C ALA A 528 -6.63 7.65 -6.37
N LEU A 529 -5.82 7.64 -5.31
CA LEU A 529 -4.39 8.01 -5.39
C LEU A 529 -3.56 7.06 -6.24
N VAL A 530 -3.84 5.76 -6.18
CA VAL A 530 -2.99 4.74 -6.80
C VAL A 530 -3.43 4.35 -8.19
N ALA A 531 -4.72 4.44 -8.51
CA ALA A 531 -5.25 4.13 -9.83
C ALA A 531 -4.46 4.76 -10.99
N PRO A 532 -4.05 6.04 -10.96
CA PRO A 532 -3.23 6.62 -12.03
C PRO A 532 -1.92 5.89 -12.29
N TYR A 533 -1.24 5.39 -11.25
CA TYR A 533 0.02 4.67 -11.45
C TYR A 533 -0.20 3.32 -12.15
N PHE A 534 -1.25 2.59 -11.77
CA PHE A 534 -1.58 1.31 -12.42
C PHE A 534 -2.01 1.50 -13.87
N ILE A 535 -2.88 2.48 -14.12
CA ILE A 535 -3.35 2.80 -15.47
C ILE A 535 -2.18 3.28 -16.32
N ALA A 536 -1.38 4.22 -15.81
CA ALA A 536 -0.22 4.71 -16.54
C ALA A 536 0.76 3.57 -16.86
N ALA A 537 1.11 2.75 -15.89
CA ALA A 537 2.00 1.61 -16.11
C ALA A 537 1.43 0.65 -17.17
N ALA A 538 0.12 0.38 -17.14
CA ALA A 538 -0.56 -0.48 -18.11
C ALA A 538 -0.63 0.14 -19.51
N LEU A 539 -0.76 1.47 -19.61
CA LEU A 539 -0.81 2.20 -20.87
C LEU A 539 0.57 2.59 -21.40
N ASN A 540 1.67 2.22 -20.70
CA ASN A 540 3.05 2.62 -21.00
C ASN A 540 3.30 4.14 -20.89
N PHE A 541 2.75 4.72 -19.82
CA PHE A 541 2.99 6.07 -19.32
C PHE A 541 3.79 5.97 -18.03
N GLU A 542 4.58 7.01 -17.74
CA GLU A 542 5.31 7.12 -16.50
C GLU A 542 4.67 8.21 -15.64
N VAL A 543 4.05 7.81 -14.53
CA VAL A 543 3.58 8.75 -13.50
C VAL A 543 4.72 8.94 -12.52
N VAL A 544 5.21 10.18 -12.43
CA VAL A 544 6.23 10.59 -11.46
C VAL A 544 5.65 10.56 -10.06
N THR A 545 4.47 11.16 -9.87
CA THR A 545 3.76 11.16 -8.59
C THR A 545 2.28 11.50 -8.74
N SER A 546 1.49 11.22 -7.70
CA SER A 546 0.14 11.74 -7.48
C SER A 546 0.01 12.34 -6.08
N PHE A 547 -0.89 13.30 -5.93
CA PHE A 547 -1.18 13.99 -4.67
C PHE A 547 -2.58 14.59 -4.70
N TYR A 548 -3.08 15.06 -3.56
CA TYR A 548 -4.36 15.77 -3.51
C TYR A 548 -4.16 17.28 -3.41
N VAL A 549 -5.01 18.00 -4.12
CA VAL A 549 -5.24 19.43 -3.90
C VAL A 549 -6.72 19.65 -3.65
N GLY A 550 -7.05 20.10 -2.45
CA GLY A 550 -8.44 20.04 -1.97
C GLY A 550 -8.93 18.59 -2.03
N GLN A 551 -9.99 18.36 -2.79
CA GLN A 551 -10.66 17.06 -3.02
C GLN A 551 -10.26 16.39 -4.34
N THR A 552 -9.49 17.08 -5.18
CA THR A 552 -9.13 16.60 -6.50
C THR A 552 -7.76 15.93 -6.46
N PRO A 553 -7.63 14.66 -6.88
CA PRO A 553 -6.34 14.05 -7.07
C PRO A 553 -5.68 14.62 -8.34
N PHE A 554 -4.47 15.12 -8.19
CA PHE A 554 -3.58 15.54 -9.26
C PHE A 554 -2.50 14.50 -9.47
N PHE A 555 -1.94 14.48 -10.68
CA PHE A 555 -0.77 13.68 -10.99
C PHE A 555 0.25 14.50 -11.77
N VAL A 556 1.49 14.08 -11.67
CA VAL A 556 2.61 14.51 -12.50
C VAL A 556 3.04 13.31 -13.31
N ALA A 557 3.04 13.44 -14.64
CA ALA A 557 3.50 12.38 -15.53
C ALA A 557 4.55 12.90 -16.51
N LYS A 558 5.36 11.95 -16.95
CA LYS A 558 6.32 12.09 -18.04
C LYS A 558 5.73 11.42 -19.27
N LEU A 559 5.76 12.14 -20.39
CA LEU A 559 5.25 11.66 -21.66
C LEU A 559 6.25 11.96 -22.78
N VAL A 560 6.57 10.94 -23.55
CA VAL A 560 7.29 11.08 -24.82
C VAL A 560 6.27 11.29 -25.94
N ILE A 561 6.40 12.37 -26.69
CA ILE A 561 5.49 12.73 -27.79
C ILE A 561 5.71 11.77 -28.95
N LYS A 562 4.62 11.16 -29.44
CA LYS A 562 4.62 10.27 -30.60
C LYS A 562 4.04 10.99 -31.82
N GLU A 563 3.95 10.30 -32.95
CA GLU A 563 3.28 10.75 -34.18
C GLU A 563 1.73 10.80 -34.04
N GLY A 564 1.23 11.24 -32.89
CA GLY A 564 -0.18 11.43 -32.63
C GLY A 564 -0.65 12.86 -32.85
N LEU A 565 -1.86 13.16 -32.39
CA LEU A 565 -2.48 14.49 -32.44
C LEU A 565 -1.76 15.53 -31.57
N LEU A 566 -0.84 15.12 -30.68
CA LEU A 566 0.00 16.03 -29.91
C LEU A 566 1.19 16.59 -30.72
N ASN A 567 1.64 15.89 -31.75
CA ASN A 567 2.72 16.39 -32.60
C ASN A 567 2.28 17.67 -33.34
N GLY A 568 3.08 18.73 -33.27
CA GLY A 568 2.77 20.03 -33.84
C GLY A 568 1.77 20.88 -33.02
N THR A 569 1.41 20.46 -31.80
CA THR A 569 0.56 21.26 -30.91
C THR A 569 1.40 22.15 -30.00
N THR A 570 0.88 23.34 -29.66
CA THR A 570 1.55 24.22 -28.70
C THR A 570 1.26 23.82 -27.25
N VAL A 571 2.18 24.16 -26.35
CA VAL A 571 1.98 23.98 -24.90
C VAL A 571 0.70 24.67 -24.41
N SER A 572 0.42 25.89 -24.88
CA SER A 572 -0.81 26.61 -24.52
C SER A 572 -2.08 25.86 -24.96
N LYS A 573 -2.03 25.10 -26.05
CA LYS A 573 -3.19 24.35 -26.54
C LYS A 573 -3.50 23.14 -25.67
N LEU A 574 -2.47 22.46 -25.15
CA LEU A 574 -2.64 21.40 -24.15
C LEU A 574 -3.37 21.92 -22.91
N TYR A 575 -2.98 23.10 -22.45
CA TYR A 575 -3.66 23.79 -21.36
C TYR A 575 -5.14 24.05 -21.66
N THR A 576 -5.45 24.71 -22.78
CA THR A 576 -6.84 25.09 -23.10
C THR A 576 -7.74 23.91 -23.50
N THR A 577 -7.19 22.87 -24.12
CA THR A 577 -7.97 21.77 -24.71
C THR A 577 -8.08 20.56 -23.76
N VAL A 578 -7.02 20.27 -23.00
CA VAL A 578 -6.96 19.08 -22.14
C VAL A 578 -7.07 19.45 -20.66
N GLY A 579 -6.71 20.68 -20.28
CA GLY A 579 -6.72 21.13 -18.88
C GLY A 579 -5.53 20.58 -18.09
N VAL A 580 -4.36 20.50 -18.73
CA VAL A 580 -3.09 20.09 -18.11
C VAL A 580 -2.03 21.17 -18.30
N ILE A 581 -1.13 21.33 -17.35
CA ILE A 581 -0.04 22.31 -17.42
C ILE A 581 1.28 21.57 -17.63
N VAL A 582 2.02 21.94 -18.68
CA VAL A 582 3.38 21.42 -18.90
C VAL A 582 4.34 22.19 -18.00
N MET A 583 4.97 21.50 -17.06
CA MET A 583 5.90 22.08 -16.09
C MET A 583 7.34 22.10 -16.60
N ALA A 584 7.72 21.10 -17.40
CA ALA A 584 9.04 21.01 -17.98
C ALA A 584 9.00 20.27 -19.32
N HIS A 585 9.94 20.59 -20.20
CA HIS A 585 10.15 19.87 -21.45
C HIS A 585 11.63 19.57 -21.66
N LEU A 586 11.89 18.51 -22.42
CA LEU A 586 13.19 18.11 -22.89
C LEU A 586 13.06 17.83 -24.39
N THR A 587 13.73 18.63 -25.20
CA THR A 587 13.74 18.48 -26.65
C THR A 587 14.51 17.24 -27.05
N HIS A 588 13.99 16.52 -28.04
CA HIS A 588 14.72 15.41 -28.65
C HIS A 588 15.73 15.97 -29.65
N GLU A 589 16.87 16.47 -29.17
CA GLU A 589 17.99 16.73 -30.06
C GLU A 589 18.55 15.40 -30.59
N VAL A 590 18.30 15.13 -31.87
CA VAL A 590 19.18 14.25 -32.65
C VAL A 590 20.54 14.95 -32.66
N SER A 591 21.49 14.44 -31.88
CA SER A 591 22.88 14.90 -31.94
C SER A 591 23.45 14.62 -33.33
N VAL A 592 23.37 15.59 -34.23
CA VAL A 592 24.09 15.57 -35.51
C VAL A 592 25.44 16.26 -35.31
N GLU A 593 26.48 15.44 -35.47
CA GLU A 593 27.87 15.70 -35.87
C GLU A 593 28.59 16.98 -35.43
N ASN A 594 29.66 16.78 -34.65
CA ASN A 594 30.94 17.34 -35.03
C ASN A 594 31.95 16.20 -35.16
N GLN A 595 32.24 15.79 -36.41
CA GLN A 595 33.33 14.88 -36.74
C GLN A 595 34.68 15.61 -36.64
N ILE A 596 35.08 16.06 -35.45
CA ILE A 596 36.50 16.32 -35.18
C ILE A 596 36.74 15.89 -33.72
N GLU A 597 37.60 14.89 -33.54
CA GLU A 597 38.06 14.33 -32.26
C GLU A 597 37.05 13.52 -31.44
N GLY A 598 36.83 12.27 -31.87
CA GLY A 598 36.66 11.00 -31.11
C GLY A 598 36.17 10.94 -29.65
N THR A 599 35.50 11.96 -29.12
CA THR A 599 35.05 12.05 -27.74
C THR A 599 33.55 12.29 -27.70
N PHE A 600 32.81 11.24 -27.36
CA PHE A 600 31.35 11.32 -27.15
C PHE A 600 31.06 11.94 -25.78
N THR A 601 30.87 13.26 -25.72
CA THR A 601 30.25 13.88 -24.54
C THR A 601 28.74 13.93 -24.74
N VAL A 602 28.02 12.96 -24.17
CA VAL A 602 26.57 13.07 -24.00
C VAL A 602 26.31 14.18 -22.98
N ARG A 603 25.97 15.39 -23.44
CA ARG A 603 25.41 16.41 -22.56
C ARG A 603 24.00 15.94 -22.17
N GLN A 604 23.86 15.38 -20.96
CA GLN A 604 22.54 15.21 -20.36
C GLN A 604 21.91 16.59 -20.22
N HIS A 605 20.99 16.93 -21.12
CA HIS A 605 20.27 18.19 -21.06
C HIS A 605 19.32 18.15 -19.86
N SER A 606 19.49 19.09 -18.93
CA SER A 606 18.54 19.30 -17.85
C SER A 606 17.20 19.73 -18.44
N PRO A 607 16.05 19.28 -17.89
CA PRO A 607 14.74 19.70 -18.38
C PRO A 607 14.60 21.23 -18.27
N THR A 608 14.06 21.85 -19.31
CA THR A 608 13.72 23.27 -19.29
C THR A 608 12.36 23.43 -18.62
N PHE A 609 12.36 24.03 -17.44
CA PHE A 609 11.16 24.31 -16.65
C PHE A 609 10.42 25.56 -17.15
N HIS A 610 9.11 25.60 -16.92
CA HIS A 610 8.22 26.69 -17.34
C HIS A 610 8.34 26.96 -18.85
N PRO A 611 8.04 25.96 -19.71
CA PRO A 611 8.18 26.12 -21.15
C PRO A 611 7.33 27.29 -21.68
N ASN A 612 7.83 27.94 -22.73
CA ASN A 612 7.10 29.00 -23.42
C ASN A 612 5.72 28.46 -23.89
N PRO A 613 4.59 29.14 -23.59
CA PRO A 613 3.26 28.73 -24.05
C PRO A 613 3.15 28.50 -25.57
N ASP A 614 3.95 29.23 -26.36
CA ASP A 614 4.00 29.12 -27.82
C ASP A 614 4.94 28.01 -28.33
N PHE A 615 5.62 27.29 -27.43
CA PHE A 615 6.48 26.16 -27.79
C PHE A 615 5.66 25.06 -28.46
N VAL A 616 6.09 24.64 -29.65
CA VAL A 616 5.46 23.59 -30.45
C VAL A 616 6.12 22.26 -30.15
N LEU A 617 5.33 21.30 -29.68
CA LEU A 617 5.77 19.94 -29.36
C LEU A 617 6.09 19.16 -30.63
N GLN A 618 7.22 18.46 -30.63
CA GLN A 618 7.63 17.59 -31.72
C GLN A 618 7.70 16.14 -31.29
N THR A 619 7.57 15.21 -32.24
CA THR A 619 7.80 13.78 -31.99
C THR A 619 9.19 13.54 -31.43
N GLY A 620 9.27 12.73 -30.37
CA GLY A 620 10.50 12.47 -29.61
C GLY A 620 10.65 13.35 -28.38
N ASP A 621 10.06 14.54 -28.35
CA ASP A 621 10.14 15.43 -27.18
C ASP A 621 9.57 14.74 -25.94
N THR A 622 10.16 15.03 -24.79
CA THR A 622 9.67 14.56 -23.50
C THR A 622 9.09 15.72 -22.71
N ILE A 623 7.83 15.61 -22.31
CA ILE A 623 7.17 16.60 -21.46
C ILE A 623 6.89 16.04 -20.07
N TYR A 624 7.00 16.89 -19.06
CA TYR A 624 6.51 16.69 -17.72
C TYR A 624 5.32 17.60 -17.51
N PHE A 625 4.16 17.04 -17.21
CA PHE A 625 2.94 17.81 -17.06
C PHE A 625 2.21 17.43 -15.77
N VAL A 626 1.44 18.38 -15.26
CA VAL A 626 0.58 18.26 -14.08
C VAL A 626 -0.87 18.51 -14.48
N GLY A 627 -1.79 17.74 -13.90
CA GLY A 627 -3.21 18.00 -14.09
C GLY A 627 -4.11 17.13 -13.24
N PRO A 628 -5.43 17.40 -13.25
CA PRO A 628 -6.42 16.56 -12.60
C PRO A 628 -6.37 15.15 -13.18
N TYR A 629 -6.48 14.17 -12.30
CA TYR A 629 -6.42 12.76 -12.63
C TYR A 629 -7.30 12.34 -13.82
N GLU A 630 -8.50 12.91 -13.94
CA GLU A 630 -9.48 12.60 -14.99
C GLU A 630 -8.96 12.92 -16.41
N ARG A 631 -7.87 13.71 -16.53
CA ARG A 631 -7.29 14.13 -17.82
C ARG A 631 -6.19 13.19 -18.33
N ILE A 632 -5.70 12.24 -17.52
CA ILE A 632 -4.59 11.34 -17.90
C ILE A 632 -4.89 10.50 -19.15
N THR A 633 -6.14 10.08 -19.28
CA THR A 633 -6.60 9.25 -20.39
C THR A 633 -6.81 10.08 -21.66
N SER A 634 -7.24 11.33 -21.50
CA SER A 634 -7.41 12.28 -22.60
C SER A 634 -6.08 12.62 -23.26
N ILE A 635 -5.04 12.93 -22.46
CA ILE A 635 -3.71 13.21 -23.00
C ILE A 635 -3.06 11.97 -23.62
N TYR A 636 -3.28 10.78 -23.03
CA TYR A 636 -2.84 9.53 -23.66
C TYR A 636 -3.44 9.37 -25.05
N ARG A 637 -4.76 9.51 -25.17
CA ARG A 637 -5.47 9.33 -26.44
C ARG A 637 -4.91 10.26 -27.53
N LEU A 638 -4.65 11.53 -27.19
CA LEU A 638 -4.08 12.47 -28.14
C LEU A 638 -2.65 12.11 -28.57
N ASN A 639 -1.91 11.37 -27.73
CA ASN A 639 -0.56 10.94 -28.04
C ASN A 639 -0.48 9.59 -28.77
N LEU A 640 -1.60 8.88 -28.95
CA LEU A 640 -1.60 7.69 -29.78
C LEU A 640 -1.48 8.08 -31.26
N PRO A 641 -0.74 7.33 -32.09
CA PRO A 641 -0.79 7.49 -33.53
C PRO A 641 -2.26 7.33 -33.96
N ASN A 642 -2.73 8.18 -34.89
CA ASN A 642 -4.08 8.02 -35.44
C ASN A 642 -4.17 6.63 -36.08
N LEU A 643 -4.88 5.72 -35.41
CA LEU A 643 -5.42 4.53 -36.07
C LEU A 643 -6.51 5.07 -36.99
N GLY A 644 -6.17 5.20 -38.27
CA GLY A 644 -7.09 5.59 -39.33
C GLY A 644 -8.26 4.63 -39.48
#